data_AF-A0A150MNT9-F1
#
_entry.id   AF-A0A150MNT9-F1
#
_cell.length_a   1.000
_cell.length_b   1.000
_cell.length_c   1.000
_cell.angle_alpha   90.00
_cell.angle_beta   90.00
_cell.angle_gamma   90.00
#
_symmetry.space_group_name_H-M   'P 1'
#
loop_
_entity.id
_entity.type
_entity.pdbx_description
1 polymer ?
#
loop_
_entity_poly.entity_id
_entity_poly.type
_entity_poly.pdbx_seq_one_letter_code
_entity_poly.pdbx_strand_id
1 'polypeptide(L)'
;MEWRERPSKRLRLPPPAIHRGKSALKNAKNLLTECSFIMYNRRKANSENFLCYGKHNGSGGRGEKMNALSLVNWLAFLFVTAYAIYLFAYVVKTRAMYIQLGKKVEFDQKVNERLRNIWINVFGQKKLLKDKKSGLIHVVFFYGFILVQFGAIDFIIKGLAPGAHLPLGPLYPGFTFFQEIVTLLILIAVLAAFYRRYIEKLVRLKRDFKAGLVLLFIGGLMLSVLFGNGMSMIWHGEEATWSEPVASLIAGAFSWVGETGAAVLFFVAWWVHLLILLTFLVYVPQSKHAHLIAAPINVFFSRLTRPKLSPINFEDESQESFGVGKIEDFTQKQLIDLYACVECGRCTSMCPATGTGKMLSPMDLILKLRDHLTEKGAVVTSRAPWVPTFAFKNTRGNQLAFAAASEQAATIEMPSLIGDVITEEEIWACTTCRNCEDQCPVMNEHVDKIIDLRRYLVLTEGRMNPDAQRAMTNIERQGNPWGLNRKERENWRELRDDVHAPTVKEAAKAGEEIEYLFWVGSMGSYDSRSQKIALAFAKLLNEAGVKFAILGNKEKNSGDTPRRLGNEFLFQELATNNIAEFEKAGVKKIVTIDPHAYNTFKNEYPDFGLEAEVYHHTELLAKLIEEGRLVPKYPVNERITFHDSCYLGRYNDVYDAPRKILRAIPGVELVEMERNRERGMCCGAGGGLMWMEETTGNRINVARTEQALAVNPTVISSGCPYCLTMLSDGTKAKEVEDRVFTYDVAELLAKSVFGEEKEEVAS
;
A
#
# COMPACT_ATOMS: atom_id res chain seq x y z
N MET A 1 -28.60 -19.62 55.24
CA MET A 1 -29.97 -20.08 55.55
C MET A 1 -30.95 -19.11 54.91
N GLU A 2 -31.85 -19.68 54.11
CA GLU A 2 -33.21 -19.26 53.74
C GLU A 2 -33.63 -17.76 53.73
N TRP A 3 -34.02 -17.33 52.52
CA TRP A 3 -35.29 -16.69 52.16
C TRP A 3 -35.94 -15.65 53.10
N ARG A 4 -36.09 -14.41 52.58
CA ARG A 4 -37.42 -13.77 52.39
C ARG A 4 -37.38 -12.56 51.44
N GLU A 5 -38.15 -12.72 50.36
CA GLU A 5 -38.72 -11.75 49.40
C GLU A 5 -39.55 -10.64 50.10
N ARG A 6 -39.95 -9.46 49.57
CA ARG A 6 -40.13 -8.77 48.26
C ARG A 6 -40.62 -7.30 48.59
N PRO A 7 -41.13 -6.42 47.69
CA PRO A 7 -40.73 -5.99 46.33
C PRO A 7 -40.75 -4.44 46.13
N SER A 8 -40.10 -3.89 45.08
CA SER A 8 -40.80 -3.02 44.11
C SER A 8 -39.96 -2.66 42.86
N LYS A 9 -40.58 -2.89 41.70
CA LYS A 9 -40.53 -2.16 40.42
C LYS A 9 -39.16 -1.92 39.74
N ARG A 10 -38.84 -2.79 38.77
CA ARG A 10 -38.18 -2.41 37.51
C ARG A 10 -39.08 -2.76 36.34
N LEU A 11 -39.35 -1.78 35.48
CA LEU A 11 -39.86 -1.99 34.13
C LEU A 11 -38.83 -2.85 33.36
N ARG A 12 -39.26 -4.00 32.85
CA ARG A 12 -38.58 -4.69 31.74
C ARG A 12 -39.41 -4.48 30.49
N LEU A 13 -38.79 -3.85 29.50
CA LEU A 13 -39.24 -3.90 28.12
C LEU A 13 -39.15 -5.36 27.60
N PRO A 14 -40.07 -5.79 26.71
CA PRO A 14 -40.19 -7.18 26.30
C PRO A 14 -39.01 -7.61 25.40
N PRO A 15 -38.66 -8.91 25.38
CA PRO A 15 -37.68 -9.46 24.45
C PRO A 15 -38.22 -9.37 23.01
N PRO A 16 -37.36 -9.17 22.00
CA PRO A 16 -37.82 -9.08 20.63
C PRO A 16 -38.39 -10.43 20.17
N ALA A 17 -39.64 -10.38 19.71
CA ALA A 17 -40.35 -11.50 19.13
C ALA A 17 -39.64 -11.99 17.86
N ILE A 18 -39.32 -13.29 17.84
CA ILE A 18 -38.89 -14.01 16.65
C ILE A 18 -40.11 -14.14 15.73
N HIS A 19 -40.25 -13.22 14.79
CA HIS A 19 -41.17 -13.37 13.68
C HIS A 19 -40.56 -14.28 12.61
N ARG A 20 -41.18 -15.46 12.47
CA ARG A 20 -41.03 -16.36 11.33
C ARG A 20 -41.58 -15.69 10.07
N GLY A 21 -40.69 -15.30 9.17
CA GLY A 21 -41.00 -14.97 7.77
C GLY A 21 -40.39 -16.02 6.84
N LYS A 22 -41.09 -17.15 6.64
CA LYS A 22 -40.78 -18.12 5.58
C LYS A 22 -41.45 -17.67 4.28
N SER A 23 -40.83 -16.82 3.50
CA SER A 23 -41.20 -16.59 2.09
C SER A 23 -40.11 -15.83 1.32
N ALA A 24 -39.08 -16.54 0.84
CA ALA A 24 -38.27 -16.18 -0.35
C ALA A 24 -37.12 -17.19 -0.55
N LEU A 25 -37.39 -18.48 -0.41
CA LEU A 25 -36.42 -19.56 -0.68
C LEU A 25 -37.19 -20.85 -0.94
N LYS A 26 -37.96 -20.86 -2.03
CA LYS A 26 -38.63 -22.05 -2.55
C LYS A 26 -38.79 -21.98 -4.08
N ASN A 27 -37.75 -21.49 -4.76
CA ASN A 27 -37.60 -21.49 -6.22
C ASN A 27 -36.12 -21.73 -6.55
N ALA A 28 -35.62 -22.95 -6.31
CA ALA A 28 -34.32 -23.44 -6.81
C ALA A 28 -34.12 -24.91 -6.41
N LYS A 29 -35.03 -25.80 -6.82
CA LYS A 29 -34.85 -27.26 -6.78
C LYS A 29 -36.07 -27.90 -7.46
N ASN A 30 -35.97 -28.06 -8.77
CA ASN A 30 -36.70 -28.98 -9.64
C ASN A 30 -36.65 -28.43 -11.07
N LEU A 31 -35.57 -28.74 -11.78
CA LEU A 31 -35.46 -28.60 -13.24
C LEU A 31 -34.26 -29.44 -13.72
N LEU A 32 -34.25 -30.70 -13.29
CA LEU A 32 -33.55 -31.79 -13.95
C LEU A 32 -34.54 -32.96 -13.95
N THR A 33 -34.50 -33.74 -15.04
CA THR A 33 -35.29 -34.93 -15.36
C THR A 33 -36.71 -34.72 -15.93
N GLU A 34 -36.90 -35.39 -17.07
CA GLU A 34 -38.13 -35.73 -17.80
C GLU A 34 -38.65 -34.76 -18.89
N CYS A 35 -38.31 -35.08 -20.14
CA CYS A 35 -39.27 -35.05 -21.25
C CYS A 35 -38.76 -35.97 -22.39
N SER A 36 -39.06 -37.25 -22.25
CA SER A 36 -39.17 -38.19 -23.37
C SER A 36 -40.64 -38.26 -23.78
N PHE A 37 -40.87 -38.24 -25.10
CA PHE A 37 -42.01 -38.86 -25.81
C PHE A 37 -43.44 -38.53 -25.34
N ILE A 38 -44.21 -37.90 -26.23
CA ILE A 38 -45.48 -38.47 -26.74
C ILE A 38 -45.82 -37.79 -28.08
N MET A 39 -46.06 -38.66 -29.05
CA MET A 39 -46.54 -38.35 -30.39
C MET A 39 -48.04 -37.97 -30.39
N TYR A 40 -48.45 -37.27 -31.45
CA TYR A 40 -49.47 -37.70 -32.44
C TYR A 40 -50.62 -36.70 -32.73
N ASN A 41 -50.70 -36.33 -34.03
CA ASN A 41 -51.86 -35.89 -34.83
C ASN A 41 -52.46 -34.47 -34.60
N ARG A 42 -52.87 -33.67 -35.60
CA ARG A 42 -53.22 -33.95 -37.03
C ARG A 42 -53.37 -32.64 -37.88
N ARG A 43 -52.75 -32.64 -39.08
CA ARG A 43 -53.19 -32.15 -40.43
C ARG A 43 -53.66 -30.70 -40.76
N LYS A 44 -53.03 -30.19 -41.86
CA LYS A 44 -53.52 -29.39 -43.03
C LYS A 44 -53.83 -27.89 -42.79
N ALA A 45 -53.51 -26.90 -43.64
CA ALA A 45 -52.95 -26.82 -45.00
C ALA A 45 -52.47 -25.37 -45.33
N ASN A 46 -51.78 -25.22 -46.48
CA ASN A 46 -51.43 -24.02 -47.29
C ASN A 46 -50.14 -23.26 -46.88
N SER A 47 -49.01 -23.32 -47.62
CA SER A 47 -48.71 -22.82 -49.00
C SER A 47 -48.73 -21.28 -49.00
N GLU A 48 -47.66 -20.50 -49.24
CA GLU A 48 -46.65 -20.48 -50.30
C GLU A 48 -45.51 -19.50 -49.91
N ASN A 49 -44.41 -19.54 -50.68
CA ASN A 49 -43.32 -18.56 -50.77
C ASN A 49 -42.22 -18.58 -49.70
N PHE A 50 -41.21 -19.44 -49.92
CA PHE A 50 -39.79 -19.04 -49.81
C PHE A 50 -38.93 -20.10 -50.53
N LEU A 51 -38.66 -19.86 -51.82
CA LEU A 51 -37.68 -20.61 -52.60
C LEU A 51 -37.06 -19.64 -53.61
N CYS A 52 -35.81 -19.26 -53.36
CA CYS A 52 -34.80 -18.93 -54.38
C CYS A 52 -33.49 -18.53 -53.65
N TYR A 53 -32.62 -19.51 -53.38
CA TYR A 53 -31.17 -19.31 -53.49
C TYR A 53 -30.54 -20.63 -53.93
N GLY A 54 -29.63 -20.52 -54.89
CA GLY A 54 -29.32 -21.55 -55.88
C GLY A 54 -28.65 -22.80 -55.33
N LYS A 55 -29.12 -23.94 -55.85
CA LYS A 55 -28.36 -25.19 -55.95
C LYS A 55 -27.21 -25.00 -56.95
N HIS A 56 -25.99 -25.32 -56.53
CA HIS A 56 -25.05 -26.05 -57.40
C HIS A 56 -24.41 -27.20 -56.62
N ASN A 57 -24.72 -28.40 -57.12
CA ASN A 57 -24.10 -29.71 -56.98
C ASN A 57 -23.71 -30.21 -55.58
N GLY A 58 -24.46 -31.23 -55.14
CA GLY A 58 -24.20 -31.94 -53.90
C GLY A 58 -23.38 -33.20 -54.07
N SER A 59 -22.91 -33.70 -52.93
CA SER A 59 -22.86 -35.12 -52.62
C SER A 59 -22.72 -35.29 -51.11
N GLY A 60 -23.77 -35.84 -50.48
CA GLY A 60 -23.67 -36.84 -49.40
C GLY A 60 -22.98 -36.44 -48.10
N GLY A 61 -23.77 -36.36 -47.03
CA GLY A 61 -23.27 -36.44 -45.66
C GLY A 61 -22.31 -37.62 -45.48
N ARG A 62 -21.08 -37.29 -45.11
CA ARG A 62 -20.05 -38.20 -44.61
C ARG A 62 -19.27 -37.33 -43.64
N GLY A 63 -19.17 -37.74 -42.37
CA GLY A 63 -18.30 -37.05 -41.41
C GLY A 63 -16.92 -36.91 -42.04
N GLU A 64 -16.47 -35.68 -42.27
CA GLU A 64 -15.11 -35.39 -42.70
C GLU A 64 -14.19 -35.99 -41.64
N LYS A 65 -13.54 -37.10 -41.99
CA LYS A 65 -12.45 -37.63 -41.17
C LYS A 65 -11.42 -36.52 -41.10
N MET A 66 -11.16 -36.01 -39.90
CA MET A 66 -10.07 -35.06 -39.67
C MET A 66 -8.81 -35.56 -40.38
N ASN A 67 -8.20 -34.71 -41.20
CA ASN A 67 -6.92 -35.01 -41.84
C ASN A 67 -5.90 -35.40 -40.75
N ALA A 68 -5.04 -36.38 -41.00
CA ALA A 68 -4.05 -36.86 -40.03
C ALA A 68 -3.21 -35.73 -39.42
N LEU A 69 -2.84 -34.72 -40.22
CA LEU A 69 -2.14 -33.52 -39.76
C LEU A 69 -2.98 -32.66 -38.79
N SER A 70 -4.28 -32.50 -39.07
CA SER A 70 -5.21 -31.80 -38.18
C SER A 70 -5.39 -32.56 -36.87
N LEU A 71 -5.50 -33.89 -36.91
CA LEU A 71 -5.57 -34.71 -35.70
C LEU A 71 -4.30 -34.59 -34.85
N VAL A 72 -3.12 -34.63 -35.46
CA VAL A 72 -1.84 -34.43 -34.75
C VAL A 72 -1.78 -33.03 -34.14
N ASN A 73 -2.20 -31.99 -34.86
CA ASN A 73 -2.25 -30.61 -34.35
C ASN A 73 -3.16 -30.51 -33.11
N TRP A 74 -4.36 -31.09 -33.18
CA TRP A 74 -5.30 -31.14 -32.05
C TRP A 74 -4.73 -31.87 -30.83
N LEU A 75 -4.15 -33.05 -31.02
CA LEU A 75 -3.57 -33.83 -29.93
C LEU A 75 -2.38 -33.10 -29.29
N ALA A 76 -1.50 -32.49 -30.11
CA ALA A 76 -0.39 -31.69 -29.61
C ALA A 76 -0.88 -30.46 -28.83
N PHE A 77 -1.88 -29.75 -29.36
CA PHE A 77 -2.49 -28.58 -28.71
C PHE A 77 -3.04 -28.96 -27.33
N LEU A 78 -3.84 -30.03 -27.26
CA LEU A 78 -4.44 -30.51 -26.01
C LEU A 78 -3.37 -30.92 -25.00
N PHE A 79 -2.34 -31.66 -25.44
CA PHE A 79 -1.26 -32.11 -24.57
C PHE A 79 -0.47 -30.94 -23.98
N VAL A 80 0.02 -30.02 -24.81
CA VAL A 80 0.84 -28.89 -24.35
C VAL A 80 0.02 -27.93 -23.48
N THR A 81 -1.23 -27.68 -23.84
CA THR A 81 -2.15 -26.84 -23.05
C THR A 81 -2.46 -27.46 -21.69
N ALA A 82 -2.80 -28.75 -21.65
CA ALA A 82 -3.06 -29.46 -20.39
C ALA A 82 -1.83 -29.48 -19.48
N TYR A 83 -0.65 -29.70 -20.06
CA TYR A 83 0.61 -29.65 -19.31
C TYR A 83 0.88 -28.26 -18.74
N ALA A 84 0.71 -27.20 -19.53
CA ALA A 84 0.89 -25.82 -19.06
C ALA A 84 -0.12 -25.44 -17.94
N ILE A 85 -1.39 -25.83 -18.07
CA ILE A 85 -2.42 -25.61 -17.04
C ILE A 85 -2.06 -26.36 -15.75
N TYR A 86 -1.60 -27.62 -15.86
CA TYR A 86 -1.13 -28.39 -14.71
C TYR A 86 0.04 -27.69 -13.99
N LEU A 87 1.05 -27.24 -14.74
CA LEU A 87 2.18 -26.50 -14.18
C LEU A 87 1.75 -25.19 -13.51
N PHE A 88 0.87 -24.43 -14.16
CA PHE A 88 0.32 -23.19 -13.61
C PHE A 88 -0.41 -23.45 -12.28
N ALA A 89 -1.33 -24.42 -12.25
CA ALA A 89 -2.06 -24.80 -11.06
C ALA A 89 -1.13 -25.28 -9.94
N TYR A 90 -0.08 -26.04 -10.29
CA TYR A 90 0.95 -26.48 -9.36
C TYR A 90 1.67 -25.30 -8.70
N VAL A 91 2.12 -24.31 -9.47
CA VAL A 91 2.84 -23.14 -8.92
C VAL A 91 1.91 -22.30 -8.07
N VAL A 92 0.69 -21.99 -8.54
CA VAL A 92 -0.28 -21.19 -7.78
C VAL A 92 -0.60 -21.86 -6.44
N LYS A 93 -0.86 -23.17 -6.44
CA LYS A 93 -1.07 -23.94 -5.21
C LYS A 93 0.15 -23.90 -4.29
N THR A 94 1.35 -24.02 -4.85
CA THR A 94 2.61 -23.96 -4.09
C THR A 94 2.79 -22.58 -3.42
N ARG A 95 2.50 -21.48 -4.13
CA ARG A 95 2.53 -20.12 -3.57
C ARG A 95 1.50 -19.93 -2.47
N ALA A 96 0.28 -20.45 -2.65
CA ALA A 96 -0.75 -20.41 -1.62
C ALA A 96 -0.31 -21.19 -0.36
N MET A 97 0.31 -22.36 -0.52
CA MET A 97 0.85 -23.14 0.60
C MET A 97 1.97 -22.42 1.34
N TYR A 98 2.86 -21.72 0.63
CA TYR A 98 3.92 -20.94 1.28
C TYR A 98 3.34 -19.77 2.07
N ILE A 99 2.37 -19.04 1.51
CA ILE A 99 1.66 -17.97 2.21
C ILE A 99 0.93 -18.51 3.46
N GLN A 100 0.40 -19.74 3.39
CA GLN A 100 -0.28 -20.38 4.52
C GLN A 100 0.63 -20.75 5.69
N LEU A 101 1.96 -20.68 5.54
CA LEU A 101 2.90 -20.81 6.66
C LEU A 101 2.80 -19.63 7.64
N GLY A 102 2.31 -18.48 7.18
CA GLY A 102 2.12 -17.31 8.03
C GLY A 102 0.93 -17.44 8.99
N LYS A 103 0.95 -16.64 10.06
CA LYS A 103 -0.12 -16.54 11.05
C LYS A 103 -1.44 -16.08 10.43
N LYS A 104 -2.54 -16.75 10.77
CA LYS A 104 -3.88 -16.36 10.36
C LYS A 104 -4.29 -15.08 11.09
N VAL A 105 -5.08 -14.25 10.40
CA VAL A 105 -5.66 -13.03 10.96
C VAL A 105 -7.17 -13.11 10.78
N GLU A 106 -7.93 -12.63 11.76
CA GLU A 106 -9.38 -12.56 11.65
C GLU A 106 -9.79 -11.61 10.53
N PHE A 107 -10.80 -12.02 9.76
CA PHE A 107 -11.32 -11.23 8.66
C PHE A 107 -12.48 -10.37 9.15
N ASP A 108 -12.37 -9.05 8.98
CA ASP A 108 -13.34 -8.05 9.44
C ASP A 108 -14.69 -8.04 8.69
N GLN A 109 -14.88 -8.95 7.72
CA GLN A 109 -16.11 -9.12 6.91
C GLN A 109 -16.55 -7.89 6.10
N LYS A 110 -15.72 -6.84 5.97
CA LYS A 110 -16.04 -5.61 5.23
C LYS A 110 -15.85 -5.74 3.71
N VAL A 111 -16.51 -6.73 3.11
CA VAL A 111 -16.31 -7.12 1.70
C VAL A 111 -16.61 -5.98 0.73
N ASN A 112 -17.69 -5.22 0.93
CA ASN A 112 -18.09 -4.14 0.01
C ASN A 112 -17.04 -3.02 -0.07
N GLU A 113 -16.46 -2.62 1.06
CA GLU A 113 -15.42 -1.60 1.10
C GLU A 113 -14.13 -2.08 0.41
N ARG A 114 -13.79 -3.37 0.59
CA ARG A 114 -12.62 -4.00 -0.04
C ARG A 114 -12.79 -4.13 -1.56
N LEU A 115 -13.99 -4.49 -2.03
CA LEU A 115 -14.32 -4.48 -3.46
C LEU A 115 -14.23 -3.07 -4.05
N ARG A 116 -14.68 -2.05 -3.32
CA ARG A 116 -14.49 -0.64 -3.73
C ARG A 116 -13.01 -0.29 -3.88
N ASN A 117 -12.14 -0.77 -2.99
CA ASN A 117 -10.69 -0.57 -3.12
C ASN A 117 -10.12 -1.23 -4.37
N ILE A 118 -10.61 -2.41 -4.77
CA ILE A 118 -10.25 -3.04 -6.05
C ILE A 118 -10.69 -2.15 -7.21
N TRP A 119 -11.94 -1.69 -7.24
CA TRP A 119 -12.43 -0.82 -8.31
C TRP A 119 -11.62 0.48 -8.43
N ILE A 120 -11.25 1.10 -7.32
CA ILE A 120 -10.50 2.37 -7.32
C ILE A 120 -9.03 2.16 -7.69
N ASN A 121 -8.37 1.14 -7.10
CA ASN A 121 -6.92 1.02 -7.18
C ASN A 121 -6.43 0.03 -8.23
N VAL A 122 -7.19 -1.04 -8.51
CA VAL A 122 -6.85 -2.05 -9.55
C VAL A 122 -7.40 -1.60 -10.90
N PHE A 123 -8.72 -1.43 -11.02
CA PHE A 123 -9.32 -1.00 -12.29
C PHE A 123 -9.11 0.50 -12.52
N GLY A 124 -9.39 1.34 -11.52
CA GLY A 124 -9.20 2.79 -11.63
C GLY A 124 -7.74 3.25 -11.64
N GLN A 125 -6.79 2.36 -11.33
CA GLN A 125 -5.33 2.62 -11.38
C GLN A 125 -4.88 3.88 -10.61
N LYS A 126 -5.63 4.33 -9.60
CA LYS A 126 -5.41 5.61 -8.89
C LYS A 126 -3.99 5.75 -8.35
N LYS A 127 -3.48 4.72 -7.66
CA LYS A 127 -2.10 4.70 -7.11
C LYS A 127 -1.04 4.53 -8.20
N LEU A 128 -1.35 3.83 -9.29
CA LEU A 128 -0.42 3.66 -10.40
C LEU A 128 -0.17 5.01 -11.12
N LEU A 129 -1.24 5.78 -11.36
CA LEU A 129 -1.23 7.06 -12.08
C LEU A 129 -0.53 8.21 -11.35
N LYS A 130 -0.11 8.01 -10.09
CA LYS A 130 0.80 8.94 -9.38
C LYS A 130 2.13 9.15 -10.14
N ASP A 131 2.59 8.16 -10.90
CA ASP A 131 3.65 8.30 -11.91
C ASP A 131 2.99 8.29 -13.30
N LYS A 132 2.64 9.46 -13.83
CA LYS A 132 1.89 9.60 -15.09
C LYS A 132 2.56 8.87 -16.27
N LYS A 133 3.90 8.97 -16.38
CA LYS A 133 4.66 8.30 -17.45
C LYS A 133 4.55 6.78 -17.36
N SER A 134 4.68 6.21 -16.16
CA SER A 134 4.59 4.75 -15.98
C SER A 134 3.16 4.26 -16.03
N GLY A 135 2.25 5.08 -15.49
CA GLY A 135 0.85 4.77 -15.37
C GLY A 135 0.18 4.66 -16.73
N LEU A 136 0.44 5.58 -17.65
CA LEU A 136 -0.16 5.53 -18.99
C LEU A 136 0.25 4.26 -19.76
N ILE A 137 1.54 3.93 -19.76
CA ILE A 137 2.05 2.70 -20.40
C ILE A 137 1.38 1.45 -19.79
N HIS A 138 1.28 1.40 -18.45
CA HIS A 138 0.64 0.28 -17.77
C HIS A 138 -0.88 0.22 -17.98
N VAL A 139 -1.57 1.35 -18.13
CA VAL A 139 -3.01 1.37 -18.45
C VAL A 139 -3.24 0.72 -19.82
N VAL A 140 -2.40 1.03 -20.81
CA VAL A 140 -2.44 0.39 -22.14
C VAL A 140 -2.18 -1.12 -22.00
N PHE A 141 -1.16 -1.54 -21.24
CA PHE A 141 -0.96 -2.96 -20.99
C PHE A 141 -2.15 -3.60 -20.29
N PHE A 142 -2.62 -3.05 -19.16
CA PHE A 142 -3.66 -3.66 -18.34
C PHE A 142 -4.97 -3.88 -19.12
N TYR A 143 -5.51 -2.82 -19.74
CA TYR A 143 -6.74 -2.94 -20.51
C TYR A 143 -6.50 -3.64 -21.84
N GLY A 144 -5.38 -3.37 -22.50
CA GLY A 144 -4.99 -4.06 -23.72
C GLY A 144 -4.97 -5.57 -23.52
N PHE A 145 -4.33 -6.07 -22.47
CA PHE A 145 -4.31 -7.50 -22.15
C PHE A 145 -5.69 -8.08 -21.92
N ILE A 146 -6.58 -7.40 -21.19
CA ILE A 146 -7.96 -7.87 -20.99
C ILE A 146 -8.68 -8.01 -22.34
N LEU A 147 -8.48 -7.04 -23.24
CA LEU A 147 -9.17 -6.98 -24.53
C LEU A 147 -8.60 -7.98 -25.56
N VAL A 148 -7.28 -8.18 -25.59
CA VAL A 148 -6.64 -9.12 -26.53
C VAL A 148 -6.83 -10.58 -26.16
N GLN A 149 -7.33 -10.91 -24.96
CA GLN A 149 -7.66 -12.31 -24.64
C GLN A 149 -8.72 -12.88 -25.59
N PHE A 150 -9.67 -12.06 -26.03
CA PHE A 150 -10.67 -12.48 -27.02
C PHE A 150 -10.04 -12.73 -28.39
N GLY A 151 -9.10 -11.88 -28.81
CA GLY A 151 -8.32 -12.08 -30.05
C GLY A 151 -7.43 -13.32 -29.99
N ALA A 152 -6.82 -13.62 -28.84
CA ALA A 152 -6.05 -14.85 -28.65
C ALA A 152 -6.92 -16.11 -28.77
N ILE A 153 -8.15 -16.09 -28.23
CA ILE A 153 -9.11 -17.18 -28.40
C ILE A 153 -9.49 -17.35 -29.88
N ASP A 154 -9.78 -16.25 -30.58
CA ASP A 154 -10.07 -16.27 -32.02
C ASP A 154 -8.92 -16.88 -32.83
N PHE A 155 -7.68 -16.46 -32.54
CA PHE A 155 -6.49 -16.96 -33.21
C PHE A 155 -6.23 -18.45 -32.93
N ILE A 156 -6.49 -18.92 -31.70
CA ILE A 156 -6.44 -20.35 -31.35
C ILE A 156 -7.47 -21.13 -32.18
N ILE A 157 -8.70 -20.62 -32.32
CA ILE A 157 -9.77 -21.25 -33.12
C ILE A 157 -9.34 -21.37 -34.59
N LYS A 158 -8.80 -20.31 -35.20
CA LYS A 158 -8.33 -20.31 -36.60
C LYS A 158 -7.30 -21.41 -36.88
N GLY A 159 -6.41 -21.71 -35.93
CA GLY A 159 -5.42 -22.78 -36.09
C GLY A 159 -5.94 -24.19 -35.81
N LEU A 160 -6.98 -24.36 -35.00
CA LEU A 160 -7.57 -25.67 -34.71
C LEU A 160 -8.61 -26.09 -35.76
N ALA A 161 -9.34 -25.12 -36.28
CA ALA A 161 -10.35 -25.27 -37.32
C ALA A 161 -10.13 -24.19 -38.39
N PRO A 162 -9.32 -24.47 -39.43
CA PRO A 162 -9.08 -23.52 -40.52
C PRO A 162 -10.40 -23.02 -41.14
N GLY A 163 -10.48 -21.72 -41.39
CA GLY A 163 -11.72 -21.05 -41.85
C GLY A 163 -12.76 -20.79 -40.75
N ALA A 164 -12.57 -21.27 -39.52
CA ALA A 164 -13.42 -20.94 -38.39
C ALA A 164 -12.90 -19.72 -37.62
N HIS A 165 -13.83 -18.97 -37.04
CA HIS A 165 -13.55 -17.82 -36.18
C HIS A 165 -14.63 -17.69 -35.11
N LEU A 166 -14.49 -16.74 -34.18
CA LEU A 166 -15.52 -16.45 -33.18
C LEU A 166 -16.85 -16.09 -33.86
N PRO A 167 -17.99 -16.68 -33.43
CA PRO A 167 -19.28 -16.52 -34.09
C PRO A 167 -19.95 -15.18 -33.75
N LEU A 168 -19.32 -14.06 -34.12
CA LEU A 168 -19.81 -12.70 -33.88
C LEU A 168 -20.72 -12.16 -35.00
N GLY A 169 -20.94 -12.96 -36.06
CA GLY A 169 -21.79 -12.60 -37.19
C GLY A 169 -21.35 -11.28 -37.85
N PRO A 170 -22.27 -10.35 -38.15
CA PRO A 170 -21.94 -9.07 -38.78
C PRO A 170 -20.97 -8.17 -37.98
N LEU A 171 -20.76 -8.45 -36.69
CA LEU A 171 -19.84 -7.67 -35.84
C LEU A 171 -18.38 -8.12 -35.96
N TYR A 172 -18.12 -9.27 -36.60
CA TYR A 172 -16.77 -9.85 -36.69
C TYR A 172 -15.73 -8.89 -37.32
N PRO A 173 -16.00 -8.19 -38.45
CA PRO A 173 -15.05 -7.24 -39.01
C PRO A 173 -14.72 -6.07 -38.06
N GLY A 174 -15.70 -5.59 -37.28
CA GLY A 174 -15.46 -4.56 -36.27
C GLY A 174 -14.61 -5.09 -35.10
N PHE A 175 -14.80 -6.35 -34.73
CA PHE A 175 -14.00 -7.02 -33.71
C PHE A 175 -12.54 -7.19 -34.15
N THR A 176 -12.27 -7.70 -35.35
CA THR A 176 -10.89 -7.88 -35.84
C THR A 176 -10.17 -6.54 -35.98
N PHE A 177 -10.88 -5.50 -36.45
CA PHE A 177 -10.32 -4.14 -36.53
C PHE A 177 -9.92 -3.64 -35.16
N PHE A 178 -10.82 -3.77 -34.19
CA PHE A 178 -10.54 -3.38 -32.81
C PHE A 178 -9.36 -4.16 -32.22
N GLN A 179 -9.27 -5.47 -32.45
CA GLN A 179 -8.16 -6.29 -31.98
C GLN A 179 -6.82 -5.83 -32.55
N GLU A 180 -6.73 -5.54 -33.85
CA GLU A 180 -5.49 -5.05 -34.46
C GLU A 180 -5.03 -3.70 -33.88
N ILE A 181 -5.97 -2.77 -33.68
CA ILE A 181 -5.65 -1.48 -33.07
C ILE A 181 -5.12 -1.66 -31.65
N VAL A 182 -5.78 -2.49 -30.84
CA VAL A 182 -5.32 -2.78 -29.47
C VAL A 182 -3.93 -3.45 -29.49
N THR A 183 -3.71 -4.43 -30.37
CA THR A 183 -2.42 -5.10 -30.55
C THR A 183 -1.31 -4.11 -30.94
N LEU A 184 -1.58 -3.16 -31.84
CA LEU A 184 -0.63 -2.12 -32.22
C LEU A 184 -0.33 -1.17 -31.05
N LEU A 185 -1.34 -0.76 -30.29
CA LEU A 185 -1.15 0.08 -29.10
C LEU A 185 -0.28 -0.62 -28.04
N ILE A 186 -0.47 -1.93 -27.85
CA ILE A 186 0.39 -2.74 -26.96
C ILE A 186 1.82 -2.78 -27.49
N LEU A 187 2.04 -2.95 -28.80
CA LEU A 187 3.40 -2.91 -29.38
C LEU A 187 4.08 -1.56 -29.14
N ILE A 188 3.37 -0.45 -29.33
CA ILE A 188 3.87 0.88 -29.01
C ILE A 188 4.22 0.99 -27.52
N ALA A 189 3.36 0.46 -26.63
CA ALA A 189 3.63 0.43 -25.20
C ALA A 189 4.86 -0.44 -24.84
N VAL A 190 5.09 -1.56 -25.54
CA VAL A 190 6.31 -2.39 -25.40
C VAL A 190 7.54 -1.58 -25.77
N LEU A 191 7.54 -0.88 -26.90
CA LEU A 191 8.66 -0.03 -27.32
C LEU A 191 8.91 1.11 -26.32
N ALA A 192 7.85 1.76 -25.82
CA ALA A 192 7.96 2.79 -24.80
C ALA A 192 8.52 2.23 -23.47
N ALA A 193 8.08 1.05 -23.05
CA ALA A 193 8.58 0.37 -21.86
C ALA A 193 10.05 -0.06 -22.01
N PHE A 194 10.43 -0.54 -23.20
CA PHE A 194 11.80 -0.88 -23.54
C PHE A 194 12.72 0.36 -23.50
N TYR A 195 12.32 1.43 -24.18
CA TYR A 195 13.05 2.70 -24.20
C TYR A 195 13.29 3.21 -22.78
N ARG A 196 12.25 3.25 -21.96
CA ARG A 196 12.37 3.71 -20.58
C ARG A 196 13.26 2.83 -19.70
N ARG A 197 13.28 1.52 -19.92
CA ARG A 197 14.08 0.59 -19.12
C ARG A 197 15.55 0.58 -19.53
N TYR A 198 15.84 0.58 -20.84
CA TYR A 198 17.20 0.35 -21.36
C TYR A 198 17.89 1.62 -21.88
N ILE A 199 17.13 2.65 -22.27
CA ILE A 199 17.66 3.90 -22.81
C ILE A 199 17.63 5.02 -21.75
N GLU A 200 16.48 5.31 -21.11
CA GLU A 200 16.41 6.33 -20.04
C GLU A 200 17.20 5.93 -18.77
N LYS A 201 17.50 4.64 -18.59
CA LYS A 201 18.32 4.07 -17.50
C LYS A 201 17.91 4.56 -16.10
N LEU A 202 16.61 4.56 -15.81
CA LEU A 202 16.11 4.91 -14.49
C LEU A 202 16.73 4.01 -13.41
N VAL A 203 17.43 4.62 -12.44
CA VAL A 203 18.20 3.94 -11.38
C VAL A 203 17.37 2.90 -10.62
N ARG A 204 16.08 3.17 -10.38
CA ARG A 204 15.16 2.29 -9.64
C ARG A 204 14.73 1.03 -10.39
N LEU A 205 14.99 0.91 -11.70
CA LEU A 205 14.53 -0.22 -12.50
C LEU A 205 15.67 -1.24 -12.67
N LYS A 206 15.45 -2.47 -12.21
CA LYS A 206 16.35 -3.60 -12.50
C LYS A 206 16.37 -3.87 -14.02
N ARG A 207 17.57 -4.07 -14.57
CA ARG A 207 17.85 -4.24 -16.01
C ARG A 207 18.33 -5.67 -16.34
N ASP A 208 17.94 -6.63 -15.52
CA ASP A 208 18.31 -8.03 -15.70
C ASP A 208 17.60 -8.66 -16.92
N PHE A 209 18.10 -9.82 -17.35
CA PHE A 209 17.51 -10.57 -18.46
C PHE A 209 16.04 -10.93 -18.19
N LYS A 210 15.69 -11.25 -16.94
CA LYS A 210 14.32 -11.58 -16.52
C LYS A 210 13.36 -10.42 -16.79
N ALA A 211 13.81 -9.17 -16.60
CA ALA A 211 12.99 -8.00 -16.92
C ALA A 211 12.76 -7.81 -18.42
N GLY A 212 13.73 -8.15 -19.26
CA GLY A 212 13.61 -8.08 -20.72
C GLY A 212 12.74 -9.20 -21.30
N LEU A 213 12.81 -10.39 -20.71
CA LEU A 213 12.07 -11.57 -21.17
C LEU A 213 10.56 -11.33 -21.27
N VAL A 214 9.99 -10.55 -20.34
CA VAL A 214 8.57 -10.21 -20.36
C VAL A 214 8.23 -9.34 -21.57
N LEU A 215 9.05 -8.34 -21.89
CA LEU A 215 8.82 -7.51 -23.07
C LEU A 215 8.92 -8.35 -24.36
N LEU A 216 9.80 -9.36 -24.37
CA LEU A 216 9.88 -10.32 -25.47
C LEU A 216 8.63 -11.20 -25.57
N PHE A 217 8.07 -11.68 -24.46
CA PHE A 217 6.81 -12.42 -24.47
C PHE A 217 5.66 -11.56 -24.99
N ILE A 218 5.49 -10.35 -24.45
CA ILE A 218 4.41 -9.46 -24.85
C ILE A 218 4.55 -9.06 -26.32
N GLY A 219 5.74 -8.59 -26.73
CA GLY A 219 6.01 -8.24 -28.12
C GLY A 219 5.85 -9.43 -29.06
N GLY A 220 6.35 -10.61 -28.67
CA GLY A 220 6.22 -11.84 -29.44
C GLY A 220 4.77 -12.29 -29.64
N LEU A 221 3.91 -12.18 -28.62
CA LEU A 221 2.47 -12.45 -28.75
C LEU A 221 1.82 -11.52 -29.77
N MET A 222 2.11 -10.22 -29.71
CA MET A 222 1.51 -9.24 -30.62
C MET A 222 2.04 -9.39 -32.05
N LEU A 223 3.34 -9.65 -32.24
CA LEU A 223 3.93 -9.85 -33.56
C LEU A 223 3.46 -11.15 -34.21
N SER A 224 3.38 -12.24 -33.45
CA SER A 224 2.95 -13.54 -33.98
C SER A 224 1.49 -13.54 -34.43
N VAL A 225 0.59 -12.83 -33.74
CA VAL A 225 -0.82 -12.74 -34.17
C VAL A 225 -0.98 -11.88 -35.42
N LEU A 226 -0.31 -10.73 -35.52
CA LEU A 226 -0.37 -9.87 -36.70
C LEU A 226 0.24 -10.58 -37.93
N PHE A 227 1.41 -11.20 -37.75
CA PHE A 227 2.06 -11.96 -38.81
C PHE A 227 1.23 -13.17 -39.22
N GLY A 228 0.70 -13.93 -38.25
CA GLY A 228 -0.17 -15.06 -38.49
C GLY A 228 -1.41 -14.66 -39.29
N ASN A 229 -2.15 -13.63 -38.86
CA ASN A 229 -3.32 -13.15 -39.60
C ASN A 229 -2.95 -12.73 -41.03
N GLY A 230 -1.83 -12.04 -41.25
CA GLY A 230 -1.36 -11.70 -42.60
C GLY A 230 -1.09 -12.93 -43.48
N MET A 231 -0.48 -13.99 -42.92
CA MET A 231 -0.31 -15.26 -43.64
C MET A 231 -1.63 -16.00 -43.88
N SER A 232 -2.57 -15.90 -42.93
CA SER A 232 -3.92 -16.47 -43.06
C SER A 232 -4.65 -15.88 -44.27
N MET A 233 -4.50 -14.58 -44.52
CA MET A 233 -5.12 -13.93 -45.68
C MET A 233 -4.58 -14.49 -47.00
N ILE A 234 -3.26 -14.64 -47.12
CA ILE A 234 -2.64 -15.24 -48.33
C ILE A 234 -3.07 -16.69 -48.50
N TRP A 235 -3.12 -17.45 -47.40
CA TRP A 235 -3.51 -18.86 -47.42
C TRP A 235 -4.97 -19.06 -47.88
N HIS A 236 -5.90 -18.21 -47.44
CA HIS A 236 -7.31 -18.33 -47.83
C HIS A 236 -7.67 -17.54 -49.10
N GLY A 237 -6.70 -16.87 -49.73
CA GLY A 237 -6.92 -16.03 -50.91
C GLY A 237 -7.78 -14.81 -50.64
N GLU A 238 -7.71 -14.26 -49.43
CA GLU A 238 -8.47 -13.08 -49.01
C GLU A 238 -7.83 -11.78 -49.53
N GLU A 239 -8.66 -10.86 -50.01
CA GLU A 239 -8.20 -9.53 -50.41
C GLU A 239 -7.94 -8.64 -49.18
N ALA A 240 -7.14 -7.59 -49.38
CA ALA A 240 -6.90 -6.59 -48.35
C ALA A 240 -8.23 -6.01 -47.83
N THR A 241 -8.38 -5.93 -46.51
CA THR A 241 -9.61 -5.52 -45.85
C THR A 241 -9.38 -4.38 -44.88
N TRP A 242 -10.38 -3.51 -44.74
CA TRP A 242 -10.38 -2.44 -43.74
C TRP A 242 -10.42 -2.99 -42.31
N SER A 243 -10.92 -4.22 -42.12
CA SER A 243 -11.07 -4.82 -40.81
C SER A 243 -9.78 -5.37 -40.22
N GLU A 244 -8.77 -5.61 -41.05
CA GLU A 244 -7.46 -6.10 -40.62
C GLU A 244 -6.36 -5.35 -41.39
N PRO A 245 -6.24 -4.02 -41.21
CA PRO A 245 -5.33 -3.19 -41.98
C PRO A 245 -3.85 -3.59 -41.82
N VAL A 246 -3.41 -4.00 -40.63
CA VAL A 246 -2.02 -4.37 -40.36
C VAL A 246 -1.70 -5.74 -40.95
N ALA A 247 -2.58 -6.73 -40.77
CA ALA A 247 -2.46 -8.02 -41.44
C ALA A 247 -2.48 -7.86 -42.97
N SER A 248 -3.31 -6.97 -43.51
CA SER A 248 -3.36 -6.67 -44.94
C SER A 248 -2.03 -6.11 -45.46
N LEU A 249 -1.38 -5.22 -44.70
CA LEU A 249 -0.04 -4.71 -45.04
C LEU A 249 1.02 -5.83 -45.00
N ILE A 250 0.96 -6.72 -44.02
CA ILE A 250 1.84 -7.88 -43.94
C ILE A 250 1.59 -8.83 -45.12
N ALA A 251 0.32 -9.15 -45.42
CA ALA A 251 -0.07 -9.98 -46.55
C ALA A 251 0.47 -9.40 -47.88
N GLY A 252 0.34 -8.09 -48.08
CA GLY A 252 0.89 -7.40 -49.24
C GLY A 252 2.42 -7.52 -49.34
N ALA A 253 3.14 -7.31 -48.23
CA ALA A 253 4.60 -7.42 -48.17
C ALA A 253 5.11 -8.86 -48.41
N PHE A 254 4.27 -9.86 -48.15
CA PHE A 254 4.57 -11.27 -48.33
C PHE A 254 3.79 -11.91 -49.50
N SER A 255 3.23 -11.11 -50.41
CA SER A 255 2.44 -11.59 -51.56
C SER A 255 3.20 -12.53 -52.51
N TRP A 256 4.53 -12.54 -52.42
CA TRP A 256 5.41 -13.47 -53.15
C TRP A 256 5.45 -14.88 -52.53
N VAL A 257 4.90 -15.08 -51.33
CA VAL A 257 4.77 -16.38 -50.69
C VAL A 257 3.53 -17.08 -51.28
N GLY A 258 3.73 -18.24 -51.91
CA GLY A 258 2.61 -19.04 -52.41
C GLY A 258 1.71 -19.58 -51.29
N GLU A 259 0.48 -19.97 -51.62
CA GLU A 259 -0.56 -20.43 -50.68
C GLU A 259 -0.06 -21.48 -49.67
N THR A 260 0.64 -22.52 -50.14
CA THR A 260 1.19 -23.56 -49.27
C THR A 260 2.25 -23.02 -48.30
N GLY A 261 3.09 -22.07 -48.75
CA GLY A 261 4.07 -21.42 -47.90
C GLY A 261 3.40 -20.56 -46.83
N ALA A 262 2.35 -19.84 -47.20
CA ALA A 262 1.57 -19.03 -46.29
C ALA A 262 0.87 -19.88 -45.22
N ALA A 263 0.29 -21.02 -45.60
CA ALA A 263 -0.29 -21.98 -44.67
C ALA A 263 0.74 -22.46 -43.63
N VAL A 264 1.95 -22.84 -44.08
CA VAL A 264 3.03 -23.27 -43.18
C VAL A 264 3.45 -22.14 -42.23
N LEU A 265 3.65 -20.93 -42.75
CA LEU A 265 4.05 -19.77 -41.95
C LEU A 265 2.96 -19.35 -40.95
N PHE A 266 1.67 -19.47 -41.33
CA PHE A 266 0.55 -19.30 -40.42
C PHE A 266 0.65 -20.26 -39.24
N PHE A 267 0.81 -21.57 -39.49
CA PHE A 267 0.91 -22.55 -38.41
C PHE A 267 2.17 -22.38 -37.55
N VAL A 268 3.28 -21.95 -38.13
CA VAL A 268 4.49 -21.57 -37.37
C VAL A 268 4.18 -20.40 -36.44
N ALA A 269 3.59 -19.32 -36.96
CA ALA A 269 3.20 -18.15 -36.17
C ALA A 269 2.21 -18.51 -35.07
N TRP A 270 1.24 -19.37 -35.39
CA TRP A 270 0.23 -19.89 -34.48
C TRP A 270 0.84 -20.69 -33.33
N TRP A 271 1.72 -21.65 -33.62
CA TRP A 271 2.42 -22.43 -32.61
C TRP A 271 3.37 -21.56 -31.77
N VAL A 272 4.09 -20.62 -32.39
CA VAL A 272 4.91 -19.65 -31.66
C VAL A 272 4.05 -18.84 -30.70
N HIS A 273 2.91 -18.31 -31.15
CA HIS A 273 1.98 -17.57 -30.31
C HIS A 273 1.50 -18.41 -29.13
N LEU A 274 0.99 -19.62 -29.41
CA LEU A 274 0.46 -20.53 -28.39
C LEU A 274 1.53 -20.91 -27.36
N LEU A 275 2.73 -21.27 -27.80
CA LEU A 275 3.83 -21.66 -26.92
C LEU A 275 4.29 -20.49 -26.05
N ILE A 276 4.38 -19.28 -26.61
CA ILE A 276 4.66 -18.06 -25.82
C ILE A 276 3.54 -17.83 -24.80
N LEU A 277 2.28 -17.93 -25.21
CA LEU A 277 1.12 -17.70 -24.33
C LEU A 277 1.10 -18.66 -23.15
N LEU A 278 1.27 -19.96 -23.41
CA LEU A 278 1.30 -21.00 -22.39
C LEU A 278 2.56 -20.94 -21.51
N THR A 279 3.72 -20.61 -22.09
CA THR A 279 4.95 -20.39 -21.30
C THR A 279 4.79 -19.18 -20.39
N PHE A 280 4.20 -18.10 -20.89
CA PHE A 280 3.97 -16.90 -20.11
C PHE A 280 2.96 -17.15 -18.97
N LEU A 281 1.91 -17.93 -19.22
CA LEU A 281 0.98 -18.40 -18.19
C LEU A 281 1.71 -19.06 -17.01
N VAL A 282 2.61 -20.01 -17.28
CA VAL A 282 3.40 -20.70 -16.24
C VAL A 282 4.43 -19.76 -15.59
N TYR A 283 5.00 -18.83 -16.37
CA TYR A 283 5.99 -17.87 -15.90
C TYR A 283 5.44 -16.81 -14.93
N VAL A 284 4.17 -16.40 -15.10
CA VAL A 284 3.51 -15.38 -14.27
C VAL A 284 3.64 -15.65 -12.77
N PRO A 285 3.14 -16.78 -12.20
CA PRO A 285 3.14 -16.99 -10.74
C PRO A 285 4.53 -17.24 -10.12
N GLN A 286 5.57 -17.45 -10.95
CA GLN A 286 6.94 -17.71 -10.48
C GLN A 286 7.94 -16.59 -10.80
N SER A 287 7.45 -15.45 -11.30
CA SER A 287 8.27 -14.27 -11.61
C SER A 287 7.72 -13.03 -10.91
N LYS A 288 8.33 -11.86 -11.18
CA LYS A 288 7.80 -10.56 -10.74
C LYS A 288 6.39 -10.24 -11.28
N HIS A 289 5.90 -11.01 -12.26
CA HIS A 289 4.53 -10.90 -12.79
C HIS A 289 3.49 -11.58 -11.90
N ALA A 290 3.90 -12.23 -10.81
CA ALA A 290 2.99 -12.77 -9.81
C ALA A 290 2.02 -11.70 -9.28
N HIS A 291 2.40 -10.42 -9.35
CA HIS A 291 1.53 -9.29 -9.04
C HIS A 291 0.21 -9.26 -9.84
N LEU A 292 0.13 -9.83 -11.04
CA LEU A 292 -1.14 -9.90 -11.80
C LEU A 292 -2.21 -10.68 -11.02
N ILE A 293 -1.78 -11.64 -10.21
CA ILE A 293 -2.65 -12.46 -9.35
C ILE A 293 -2.67 -11.91 -7.93
N ALA A 294 -1.49 -11.64 -7.36
CA ALA A 294 -1.36 -11.27 -5.97
C ALA A 294 -1.77 -9.82 -5.68
N ALA A 295 -1.65 -8.88 -6.61
CA ALA A 295 -1.99 -7.47 -6.33
C ALA A 295 -3.49 -7.22 -6.10
N PRO A 296 -4.43 -7.77 -6.90
CA PRO A 296 -5.85 -7.64 -6.60
C PRO A 296 -6.22 -8.26 -5.24
N ILE A 297 -5.65 -9.41 -4.91
CA ILE A 297 -5.81 -10.08 -3.60
C ILE A 297 -5.25 -9.18 -2.49
N ASN A 298 -4.08 -8.59 -2.71
CA ASN A 298 -3.45 -7.72 -1.74
C ASN A 298 -4.26 -6.44 -1.48
N VAL A 299 -4.79 -5.83 -2.55
CA VAL A 299 -5.67 -4.68 -2.44
C VAL A 299 -6.97 -5.04 -1.73
N PHE A 300 -7.49 -6.25 -1.92
CA PHE A 300 -8.65 -6.74 -1.17
C PHE A 300 -8.35 -6.83 0.34
N PHE A 301 -7.19 -7.35 0.73
CA PHE A 301 -6.78 -7.53 2.13
C PHE A 301 -6.01 -6.34 2.74
N SER A 302 -5.92 -5.22 2.03
CA SER A 302 -5.30 -4.00 2.56
C SER A 302 -6.08 -3.44 3.75
N ARG A 303 -5.43 -2.63 4.58
CA ARG A 303 -6.13 -1.90 5.66
C ARG A 303 -7.25 -1.02 5.12
N LEU A 304 -8.35 -0.93 5.89
CA LEU A 304 -9.47 -0.02 5.63
C LEU A 304 -9.44 1.22 6.54
N THR A 305 -8.74 1.12 7.67
CA THR A 305 -8.61 2.18 8.67
C THR A 305 -7.36 3.02 8.45
N ARG A 306 -7.27 4.14 9.18
CA ARG A 306 -6.03 4.91 9.28
C ARG A 306 -4.87 4.03 9.76
N PRO A 307 -3.64 4.33 9.34
CA PRO A 307 -2.53 3.46 9.65
C PRO A 307 -2.23 3.41 11.15
N LYS A 308 -2.37 2.23 11.75
CA LYS A 308 -2.06 1.93 13.15
C LYS A 308 -1.34 0.59 13.25
N LEU A 309 -0.66 0.35 14.37
CA LEU A 309 -0.08 -0.95 14.71
C LEU A 309 -1.08 -1.81 15.49
N SER A 310 -1.12 -3.11 15.20
CA SER A 310 -1.90 -4.06 15.99
C SER A 310 -1.31 -4.22 17.39
N PRO A 311 -2.13 -4.32 18.45
CA PRO A 311 -1.65 -4.61 19.80
C PRO A 311 -1.10 -6.04 19.90
N ILE A 312 -0.18 -6.27 20.84
CA ILE A 312 0.27 -7.60 21.25
C ILE A 312 -0.56 -8.03 22.46
N ASN A 313 -1.07 -9.27 22.46
CA ASN A 313 -1.70 -9.84 23.64
C ASN A 313 -0.63 -10.47 24.53
N PHE A 314 -0.23 -9.77 25.59
CA PHE A 314 0.74 -10.28 26.57
C PHE A 314 0.14 -11.30 27.56
N GLU A 315 -1.18 -11.43 27.62
CA GLU A 315 -1.87 -12.41 28.47
C GLU A 315 -1.95 -13.81 27.82
N ASP A 316 -1.53 -13.92 26.56
CA ASP A 316 -1.48 -15.20 25.85
C ASP A 316 -0.23 -16.00 26.26
N GLU A 317 -0.40 -16.86 27.27
CA GLU A 317 0.66 -17.73 27.80
C GLU A 317 1.21 -18.74 26.75
N SER A 318 0.56 -18.89 25.59
CA SER A 318 1.07 -19.75 24.52
C SER A 318 2.14 -19.09 23.64
N GLN A 319 2.38 -17.78 23.80
CA GLN A 319 3.38 -17.05 23.02
C GLN A 319 4.78 -17.20 23.60
N GLU A 320 5.66 -17.86 22.86
CA GLU A 320 7.08 -18.02 23.22
C GLU A 320 7.96 -16.84 22.78
N SER A 321 7.49 -16.05 21.79
CA SER A 321 8.20 -14.87 21.28
C SER A 321 7.21 -13.82 20.79
N PHE A 322 7.66 -12.57 20.78
CA PHE A 322 6.88 -11.41 20.38
C PHE A 322 7.44 -10.79 19.10
N GLY A 323 6.58 -10.28 18.23
CA GLY A 323 7.01 -9.78 16.91
C GLY A 323 7.30 -10.89 15.91
N VAL A 324 8.22 -10.64 14.97
CA VAL A 324 8.59 -11.57 13.90
C VAL A 324 10.10 -11.85 13.95
N GLY A 325 10.46 -13.06 14.34
CA GLY A 325 11.84 -13.57 14.28
C GLY A 325 12.06 -14.57 13.15
N LYS A 326 10.99 -15.19 12.64
CA LYS A 326 10.99 -16.15 11.53
C LYS A 326 9.97 -15.75 10.48
N ILE A 327 10.13 -16.21 9.24
CA ILE A 327 9.25 -15.83 8.14
C ILE A 327 7.80 -16.29 8.36
N GLU A 328 7.62 -17.40 9.08
CA GLU A 328 6.32 -17.95 9.49
C GLU A 328 5.60 -17.10 10.54
N ASP A 329 6.33 -16.23 11.26
CA ASP A 329 5.72 -15.34 12.26
C ASP A 329 4.94 -14.20 11.63
N PHE A 330 5.22 -13.86 10.36
CA PHE A 330 4.42 -12.89 9.62
C PHE A 330 3.00 -13.40 9.40
N THR A 331 2.06 -12.48 9.34
CA THR A 331 0.69 -12.79 8.96
C THR A 331 0.60 -13.23 7.50
N GLN A 332 -0.41 -14.04 7.16
CA GLN A 332 -0.67 -14.44 5.77
C GLN A 332 -0.83 -13.23 4.84
N LYS A 333 -1.44 -12.14 5.30
CA LYS A 333 -1.47 -10.87 4.56
C LYS A 333 -0.06 -10.36 4.28
N GLN A 334 0.78 -10.23 5.31
CA GLN A 334 2.14 -9.74 5.14
C GLN A 334 2.94 -10.61 4.15
N LEU A 335 2.66 -11.91 4.06
CA LEU A 335 3.25 -12.79 3.05
C LEU A 335 2.65 -12.61 1.65
N ILE A 336 1.37 -12.24 1.51
CA ILE A 336 0.76 -11.86 0.22
C ILE A 336 1.43 -10.63 -0.38
N ASP A 337 1.75 -9.61 0.44
CA ASP A 337 2.47 -8.40 0.01
C ASP A 337 3.77 -8.75 -0.74
N LEU A 338 4.44 -9.83 -0.34
CA LEU A 338 5.72 -10.26 -0.92
C LEU A 338 5.58 -10.66 -2.40
N TYR A 339 4.49 -11.35 -2.75
CA TYR A 339 4.20 -11.75 -4.13
C TYR A 339 3.48 -10.67 -4.94
N ALA A 340 2.85 -9.69 -4.28
CA ALA A 340 2.23 -8.55 -4.94
C ALA A 340 3.26 -7.53 -5.47
N CYS A 341 4.49 -7.55 -4.96
CA CYS A 341 5.54 -6.61 -5.36
C CYS A 341 5.83 -6.65 -6.87
N VAL A 342 5.72 -5.47 -7.51
CA VAL A 342 5.93 -5.29 -8.96
C VAL A 342 7.41 -5.03 -9.30
N GLU A 343 8.28 -4.84 -8.31
CA GLU A 343 9.68 -4.44 -8.51
C GLU A 343 9.81 -3.12 -9.30
N CYS A 344 8.88 -2.18 -9.07
CA CYS A 344 8.86 -0.88 -9.74
C CYS A 344 9.82 0.15 -9.11
N GLY A 345 10.30 -0.10 -7.88
CA GLY A 345 11.25 0.75 -7.16
C GLY A 345 10.72 2.11 -6.69
N ARG A 346 9.42 2.43 -6.83
CA ARG A 346 8.87 3.72 -6.37
C ARG A 346 8.99 3.91 -4.86
N CYS A 347 8.77 2.83 -4.11
CA CYS A 347 8.94 2.84 -2.66
C CYS A 347 10.39 3.14 -2.25
N THR A 348 11.38 2.61 -2.98
CA THR A 348 12.80 2.89 -2.81
C THR A 348 13.16 4.33 -3.18
N SER A 349 12.71 4.84 -4.33
CA SER A 349 13.00 6.22 -4.75
C SER A 349 12.42 7.29 -3.83
N MET A 350 11.31 6.99 -3.15
CA MET A 350 10.65 7.93 -2.25
C MET A 350 11.04 7.71 -0.79
N CYS A 351 11.78 6.65 -0.49
CA CYS A 351 12.29 6.36 0.86
C CYS A 351 13.35 7.40 1.24
N PRO A 352 13.17 8.15 2.35
CA PRO A 352 14.18 9.09 2.83
C PRO A 352 15.50 8.41 3.14
N ALA A 353 15.48 7.21 3.73
CA ALA A 353 16.67 6.47 4.10
C ALA A 353 17.50 6.07 2.86
N THR A 354 16.88 5.43 1.86
CA THR A 354 17.58 5.12 0.60
C THR A 354 18.09 6.40 -0.07
N GLY A 355 17.26 7.45 -0.11
CA GLY A 355 17.58 8.70 -0.77
C GLY A 355 18.78 9.43 -0.17
N THR A 356 19.14 9.15 1.07
CA THR A 356 20.34 9.68 1.74
C THR A 356 21.47 8.66 1.89
N GLY A 357 21.42 7.53 1.17
CA GLY A 357 22.52 6.56 1.12
C GLY A 357 22.55 5.55 2.27
N LYS A 358 21.46 5.40 3.03
CA LYS A 358 21.33 4.34 4.05
C LYS A 358 20.95 3.00 3.40
N MET A 359 21.22 1.90 4.11
CA MET A 359 21.06 0.54 3.58
C MET A 359 19.60 0.16 3.24
N LEU A 360 18.61 0.72 3.94
CA LEU A 360 17.20 0.38 3.74
C LEU A 360 16.71 0.70 2.32
N SER A 361 16.25 -0.32 1.60
CA SER A 361 15.43 -0.22 0.39
C SER A 361 14.13 -0.98 0.61
N PRO A 362 12.95 -0.31 0.70
CA PRO A 362 11.68 -0.99 0.91
C PRO A 362 11.36 -2.05 -0.14
N MET A 363 11.79 -1.85 -1.40
CA MET A 363 11.66 -2.87 -2.44
C MET A 363 12.52 -4.08 -2.13
N ASP A 364 13.80 -3.91 -1.83
CA ASP A 364 14.71 -5.03 -1.63
C ASP A 364 14.41 -5.78 -0.32
N LEU A 365 13.93 -5.10 0.73
CA LEU A 365 13.34 -5.74 1.92
C LEU A 365 12.25 -6.74 1.51
N ILE A 366 11.29 -6.32 0.71
CA ILE A 366 10.19 -7.18 0.25
C ILE A 366 10.71 -8.36 -0.60
N LEU A 367 11.72 -8.13 -1.45
CA LEU A 367 12.29 -9.19 -2.28
C LEU A 367 13.09 -10.22 -1.48
N LYS A 368 13.92 -9.77 -0.53
CA LYS A 368 14.66 -10.63 0.39
C LYS A 368 13.69 -11.51 1.21
N LEU A 369 12.64 -10.91 1.75
CA LEU A 369 11.58 -11.64 2.47
C LEU A 369 10.85 -12.64 1.56
N ARG A 370 10.52 -12.26 0.32
CA ARG A 370 9.86 -13.15 -0.66
C ARG A 370 10.73 -14.35 -1.00
N ASP A 371 12.00 -14.10 -1.27
CA ASP A 371 12.95 -15.13 -1.69
C ASP A 371 13.21 -16.09 -0.51
N HIS A 372 13.36 -15.56 0.71
CA HIS A 372 13.46 -16.38 1.92
C HIS A 372 12.18 -17.18 2.21
N LEU A 373 10.97 -16.60 2.03
CA LEU A 373 9.71 -17.35 2.10
C LEU A 373 9.66 -18.48 1.06
N THR A 374 10.17 -18.23 -0.15
CA THR A 374 10.19 -19.21 -1.24
C THR A 374 11.10 -20.38 -0.89
N GLU A 375 12.28 -20.11 -0.33
CA GLU A 375 13.22 -21.14 0.10
C GLU A 375 12.71 -21.91 1.32
N LYS A 376 12.22 -21.21 2.35
CA LYS A 376 11.66 -21.85 3.54
C LYS A 376 10.43 -22.69 3.19
N GLY A 377 9.54 -22.17 2.36
CA GLY A 377 8.37 -22.89 1.86
C GLY A 377 8.75 -24.14 1.06
N ALA A 378 9.81 -24.07 0.25
CA ALA A 378 10.33 -25.23 -0.47
C ALA A 378 10.79 -26.34 0.47
N VAL A 379 11.49 -25.99 1.55
CA VAL A 379 11.93 -26.94 2.59
C VAL A 379 10.73 -27.53 3.33
N VAL A 380 9.85 -26.69 3.89
CA VAL A 380 8.74 -27.14 4.76
C VAL A 380 7.72 -27.97 3.99
N THR A 381 7.45 -27.65 2.73
CA THR A 381 6.41 -28.34 1.94
C THR A 381 6.96 -29.42 1.00
N SER A 382 8.29 -29.50 0.84
CA SER A 382 8.96 -30.34 -0.17
C SER A 382 8.47 -30.10 -1.61
N ARG A 383 7.89 -28.93 -1.89
CA ARG A 383 7.39 -28.57 -3.24
C ARG A 383 8.38 -27.67 -3.95
N ALA A 384 8.64 -27.97 -5.22
CA ALA A 384 9.52 -27.19 -6.07
C ALA A 384 8.91 -25.80 -6.36
N PRO A 385 9.58 -24.69 -6.02
CA PRO A 385 9.06 -23.36 -6.30
C PRO A 385 9.09 -22.95 -7.77
N TRP A 386 9.91 -23.57 -8.63
CA TRP A 386 9.98 -23.25 -10.07
C TRP A 386 9.76 -24.46 -10.96
N VAL A 387 8.93 -24.28 -11.98
CA VAL A 387 8.56 -25.34 -12.93
C VAL A 387 8.69 -24.85 -14.39
N PRO A 388 8.89 -25.76 -15.35
CA PRO A 388 9.07 -27.20 -15.18
C PRO A 388 10.41 -27.54 -14.50
N THR A 389 10.40 -28.51 -13.58
CA THR A 389 11.52 -28.77 -12.67
C THR A 389 12.82 -29.11 -13.39
N PHE A 390 12.75 -29.78 -14.55
CA PHE A 390 13.93 -30.10 -15.36
C PHE A 390 14.67 -28.85 -15.85
N ALA A 391 13.95 -27.77 -16.17
CA ALA A 391 14.53 -26.51 -16.64
C ALA A 391 15.08 -25.65 -15.48
N PHE A 392 14.56 -25.84 -14.27
CA PHE A 392 14.93 -25.07 -13.08
C PHE A 392 15.66 -25.90 -12.02
N LYS A 393 16.22 -27.06 -12.37
CA LYS A 393 16.86 -27.99 -11.42
C LYS A 393 18.00 -27.38 -10.60
N ASN A 394 18.69 -26.39 -11.15
CA ASN A 394 19.84 -25.73 -10.52
C ASN A 394 19.45 -24.50 -9.67
N THR A 395 18.16 -24.19 -9.56
CA THR A 395 17.71 -23.10 -8.69
C THR A 395 17.75 -23.53 -7.22
N ARG A 396 18.16 -22.63 -6.33
CA ARG A 396 18.36 -22.91 -4.90
C ARG A 396 17.13 -23.56 -4.25
N GLY A 397 15.96 -22.94 -4.38
CA GLY A 397 14.71 -23.50 -3.85
C GLY A 397 14.28 -24.85 -4.46
N ASN A 398 14.58 -25.17 -5.72
CA ASN A 398 14.30 -26.53 -6.23
C ASN A 398 15.28 -27.57 -5.64
N GLN A 399 16.54 -27.21 -5.46
CA GLN A 399 17.51 -28.06 -4.75
C GLN A 399 17.10 -28.28 -3.30
N LEU A 400 16.63 -27.23 -2.62
CA LEU A 400 16.10 -27.31 -1.25
C LEU A 400 14.85 -28.20 -1.17
N ALA A 401 13.89 -28.04 -2.08
CA ALA A 401 12.70 -28.90 -2.12
C ALA A 401 13.06 -30.38 -2.35
N PHE A 402 14.03 -30.65 -3.24
CA PHE A 402 14.51 -32.00 -3.48
C PHE A 402 15.22 -32.59 -2.25
N ALA A 403 16.13 -31.81 -1.64
CA ALA A 403 16.83 -32.22 -0.42
C ALA A 403 15.86 -32.48 0.74
N ALA A 404 14.82 -31.66 0.89
CA ALA A 404 13.79 -31.83 1.92
C ALA A 404 12.88 -33.05 1.68
N ALA A 405 12.68 -33.44 0.42
CA ALA A 405 11.95 -34.66 0.05
C ALA A 405 12.79 -35.94 0.23
N SER A 406 14.09 -35.81 0.52
CA SER A 406 15.05 -36.91 0.65
C SER A 406 15.53 -37.08 2.10
N GLU A 407 16.31 -38.13 2.38
CA GLU A 407 16.85 -38.41 3.73
C GLU A 407 17.76 -37.29 4.27
N GLN A 408 18.20 -36.35 3.42
CA GLN A 408 19.01 -35.19 3.77
C GLN A 408 18.23 -34.04 4.45
N ALA A 409 16.92 -34.17 4.65
CA ALA A 409 16.08 -33.12 5.25
C ALA A 409 16.62 -32.59 6.59
N ALA A 410 17.18 -33.47 7.43
CA ALA A 410 17.73 -33.13 8.74
C ALA A 410 19.01 -32.26 8.70
N THR A 411 19.64 -32.10 7.52
CA THR A 411 20.90 -31.33 7.35
C THR A 411 20.68 -29.94 6.78
N ILE A 412 19.42 -29.55 6.50
CA ILE A 412 19.11 -28.27 5.88
C ILE A 412 19.08 -27.18 6.95
N GLU A 413 20.15 -26.39 7.00
CA GLU A 413 20.19 -25.14 7.76
C GLU A 413 19.64 -24.00 6.91
N MET A 414 18.67 -23.26 7.47
CA MET A 414 18.10 -22.06 6.86
C MET A 414 18.75 -20.83 7.46
N PRO A 415 19.04 -19.79 6.65
CA PRO A 415 19.57 -18.52 7.16
C PRO A 415 18.59 -17.89 8.14
N SER A 416 19.11 -17.19 9.14
CA SER A 416 18.31 -16.44 10.11
C SER A 416 17.62 -15.27 9.43
N LEU A 417 16.35 -15.01 9.78
CA LEU A 417 15.59 -13.92 9.15
C LEU A 417 16.23 -12.55 9.40
N ILE A 418 16.68 -12.32 10.63
CA ILE A 418 17.40 -11.12 11.03
C ILE A 418 18.88 -11.46 11.16
N GLY A 419 19.75 -10.64 10.58
CA GLY A 419 21.19 -10.89 10.44
C GLY A 419 21.54 -11.33 9.03
N ASP A 420 21.12 -12.55 8.63
CA ASP A 420 21.51 -13.14 7.34
C ASP A 420 20.64 -12.66 6.17
N VAL A 421 19.32 -12.62 6.34
CA VAL A 421 18.37 -12.21 5.27
C VAL A 421 18.15 -10.71 5.28
N ILE A 422 17.73 -10.14 6.42
CA ILE A 422 17.54 -8.70 6.64
C ILE A 422 18.52 -8.24 7.72
N THR A 423 19.30 -7.19 7.45
CA THR A 423 20.21 -6.67 8.46
C THR A 423 19.49 -5.77 9.47
N GLU A 424 20.04 -5.66 10.68
CA GLU A 424 19.53 -4.70 11.67
C GLU A 424 19.65 -3.25 11.19
N GLU A 425 20.68 -2.92 10.42
CA GLU A 425 20.83 -1.58 9.84
C GLU A 425 19.65 -1.22 8.92
N GLU A 426 19.17 -2.17 8.10
CA GLU A 426 17.98 -1.98 7.27
C GLU A 426 16.72 -1.75 8.14
N ILE A 427 16.58 -2.49 9.24
CA ILE A 427 15.43 -2.41 10.16
C ILE A 427 15.42 -1.06 10.87
N TRP A 428 16.55 -0.60 11.41
CA TRP A 428 16.65 0.62 12.21
C TRP A 428 16.66 1.90 11.37
N ALA A 429 17.05 1.85 10.10
CA ALA A 429 17.02 3.01 9.20
C ALA A 429 15.60 3.52 8.85
N CYS A 430 14.55 2.75 9.14
CA CYS A 430 13.17 3.15 8.84
C CYS A 430 12.65 4.25 9.77
N THR A 431 12.29 5.41 9.23
CA THR A 431 11.70 6.52 10.00
C THR A 431 10.19 6.41 10.19
N THR A 432 9.59 5.26 9.87
CA THR A 432 8.13 5.00 9.91
C THR A 432 7.26 6.01 9.15
N CYS A 433 7.81 6.76 8.17
CA CYS A 433 7.07 7.87 7.57
C CYS A 433 5.96 7.48 6.58
N ARG A 434 5.88 6.19 6.19
CA ARG A 434 4.93 5.61 5.21
C ARG A 434 4.94 6.20 3.79
N ASN A 435 5.98 6.94 3.40
CA ASN A 435 6.08 7.41 2.01
C ASN A 435 6.17 6.25 1.01
N CYS A 436 6.88 5.17 1.37
CA CYS A 436 6.97 3.96 0.56
C CYS A 436 5.61 3.31 0.27
N GLU A 437 4.70 3.32 1.25
CA GLU A 437 3.37 2.74 1.13
C GLU A 437 2.43 3.63 0.33
N ASP A 438 2.51 4.96 0.51
CA ASP A 438 1.69 5.88 -0.27
C ASP A 438 1.98 5.76 -1.78
N GLN A 439 3.23 5.47 -2.14
CA GLN A 439 3.73 5.40 -3.52
C GLN A 439 3.57 3.99 -4.13
N CYS A 440 3.19 3.00 -3.34
CA CYS A 440 3.05 1.62 -3.78
C CYS A 440 1.77 1.42 -4.61
N PRO A 441 1.86 1.00 -5.90
CA PRO A 441 0.68 0.80 -6.75
C PRO A 441 -0.20 -0.37 -6.28
N VAL A 442 0.42 -1.35 -5.64
CA VAL A 442 -0.20 -2.61 -5.19
C VAL A 442 -0.49 -2.60 -3.69
N MET A 443 -0.34 -1.43 -3.05
CA MET A 443 -0.65 -1.17 -1.64
C MET A 443 0.08 -2.07 -0.63
N ASN A 444 1.32 -2.47 -0.94
CA ASN A 444 2.17 -3.16 0.04
C ASN A 444 2.40 -2.32 1.29
N GLU A 445 2.25 -2.95 2.45
CA GLU A 445 2.46 -2.33 3.76
C GLU A 445 3.85 -2.71 4.27
N HIS A 446 4.78 -1.76 4.20
CA HIS A 446 6.20 -2.00 4.50
C HIS A 446 6.50 -1.73 5.99
N VAL A 447 5.89 -0.69 6.56
CA VAL A 447 6.25 -0.18 7.89
C VAL A 447 5.90 -1.20 8.97
N ASP A 448 4.72 -1.82 8.87
CA ASP A 448 4.26 -2.81 9.85
C ASP A 448 5.22 -4.00 9.96
N LYS A 449 5.73 -4.50 8.82
CA LYS A 449 6.73 -5.59 8.83
C LYS A 449 8.00 -5.19 9.56
N ILE A 450 8.48 -3.98 9.32
CA ILE A 450 9.69 -3.47 9.96
C ILE A 450 9.47 -3.33 11.47
N ILE A 451 8.31 -2.82 11.90
CA ILE A 451 7.99 -2.71 13.32
C ILE A 451 7.87 -4.09 13.97
N ASP A 452 7.29 -5.09 13.29
CA ASP A 452 7.21 -6.44 13.84
C ASP A 452 8.60 -7.10 13.98
N LEU A 453 9.53 -6.82 13.06
CA LEU A 453 10.94 -7.23 13.21
C LEU A 453 11.59 -6.51 14.41
N ARG A 454 11.31 -5.21 14.62
CA ARG A 454 11.80 -4.46 15.79
C ARG A 454 11.23 -5.00 17.10
N ARG A 455 9.95 -5.37 17.12
CA ARG A 455 9.29 -5.99 18.28
C ARG A 455 10.00 -7.27 18.69
N TYR A 456 10.42 -8.10 17.73
CA TYR A 456 11.21 -9.30 18.01
C TYR A 456 12.57 -8.96 18.61
N LEU A 457 13.31 -8.04 17.98
CA LEU A 457 14.61 -7.60 18.49
C LEU A 457 14.51 -7.07 19.93
N VAL A 458 13.51 -6.26 20.23
CA VAL A 458 13.40 -5.60 21.53
C VAL A 458 12.79 -6.52 22.60
N LEU A 459 11.67 -7.18 22.32
CA LEU A 459 10.90 -7.91 23.33
C LEU A 459 11.37 -9.35 23.52
N THR A 460 12.03 -9.95 22.53
CA THR A 460 12.47 -11.34 22.59
C THR A 460 13.99 -11.44 22.70
N GLU A 461 14.74 -10.70 21.87
CA GLU A 461 16.21 -10.75 21.90
C GLU A 461 16.85 -9.76 22.89
N GLY A 462 16.09 -8.77 23.39
CA GLY A 462 16.62 -7.71 24.25
C GLY A 462 17.65 -6.80 23.55
N ARG A 463 17.58 -6.71 22.22
CA ARG A 463 18.53 -5.99 21.36
C ARG A 463 17.96 -4.67 20.86
N MET A 464 18.66 -3.59 21.18
CA MET A 464 18.31 -2.23 20.75
C MET A 464 19.58 -1.38 20.67
N ASN A 465 19.53 -0.29 19.90
CA ASN A 465 20.55 0.74 19.96
C ASN A 465 20.67 1.31 21.40
N PRO A 466 21.89 1.52 21.95
CA PRO A 466 22.09 2.00 23.32
C PRO A 466 21.45 3.37 23.63
N ASP A 467 21.42 4.30 22.66
CA ASP A 467 20.83 5.63 22.85
C ASP A 467 19.31 5.54 22.89
N ALA A 468 18.72 4.71 22.03
CA ALA A 468 17.30 4.37 22.09
C ALA A 468 16.94 3.69 23.42
N GLN A 469 17.76 2.73 23.89
CA GLN A 469 17.57 2.06 25.17
C GLN A 469 17.57 3.06 26.32
N ARG A 470 18.49 4.04 26.31
CA ARG A 470 18.55 5.11 27.32
C ARG A 470 17.26 5.93 27.35
N ALA A 471 16.75 6.32 26.19
CA ALA A 471 15.49 7.04 26.09
C ALA A 471 14.32 6.18 26.63
N MET A 472 14.32 4.87 26.41
CA MET A 472 13.28 3.96 26.93
C MET A 472 13.31 3.88 28.45
N THR A 473 14.49 3.65 29.04
CA THR A 473 14.66 3.61 30.50
C THR A 473 14.29 4.95 31.14
N ASN A 474 14.59 6.07 30.49
CA ASN A 474 14.18 7.39 30.96
C ASN A 474 12.65 7.56 30.93
N ILE A 475 11.98 7.11 29.86
CA ILE A 475 10.52 7.15 29.76
C ILE A 475 9.88 6.30 30.86
N GLU A 476 10.38 5.09 31.08
CA GLU A 476 9.88 4.19 32.12
C GLU A 476 10.01 4.81 33.52
N ARG A 477 11.18 5.39 33.84
CA ARG A 477 11.47 5.91 35.18
C ARG A 477 10.88 7.29 35.46
N GLN A 478 10.91 8.19 34.47
CA GLN A 478 10.60 9.62 34.63
C GLN A 478 9.41 10.09 33.77
N GLY A 479 8.84 9.24 32.92
CA GLY A 479 7.74 9.61 32.03
C GLY A 479 8.15 10.57 30.89
N ASN A 480 9.45 10.72 30.63
CA ASN A 480 10.00 11.55 29.54
C ASN A 480 11.35 10.99 29.04
N PRO A 481 11.69 11.18 27.76
CA PRO A 481 12.88 10.58 27.14
C PRO A 481 14.22 11.19 27.60
N TRP A 482 14.22 12.41 28.16
CA TRP A 482 15.44 13.06 28.66
C TRP A 482 15.83 12.66 30.08
N GLY A 483 14.95 11.94 30.80
CA GLY A 483 15.19 11.56 32.19
C GLY A 483 15.13 12.73 33.17
N LEU A 484 14.51 13.84 32.76
CA LEU A 484 14.30 15.02 33.61
C LEU A 484 13.25 14.73 34.68
N ASN A 485 13.26 15.50 35.77
CA ASN A 485 12.40 15.24 36.91
C ASN A 485 10.93 15.46 36.55
N ARG A 486 10.08 14.45 36.78
CA ARG A 486 8.63 14.52 36.49
C ARG A 486 7.88 15.67 37.18
N LYS A 487 8.44 16.25 38.26
CA LYS A 487 7.86 17.40 38.96
C LYS A 487 8.07 18.74 38.25
N GLU A 488 8.94 18.78 37.24
CA GLU A 488 9.25 19.97 36.45
C GLU A 488 8.40 20.05 35.18
N ARG A 489 7.47 19.09 34.98
CA ARG A 489 6.75 18.94 33.72
C ARG A 489 5.85 20.13 33.37
N GLU A 490 5.32 20.78 34.40
CA GLU A 490 4.41 21.92 34.23
C GLU A 490 5.12 23.28 34.28
N ASN A 491 6.43 23.32 34.54
CA ASN A 491 7.21 24.56 34.71
C ASN A 491 7.19 25.44 33.45
N TRP A 492 7.02 24.87 32.26
CA TRP A 492 6.93 25.63 31.02
C TRP A 492 5.85 26.71 31.06
N ARG A 493 4.76 26.50 31.82
CA ARG A 493 3.64 27.45 31.90
C ARG A 493 4.00 28.73 32.66
N GLU A 494 5.07 28.70 33.45
CA GLU A 494 5.54 29.81 34.28
C GLU A 494 6.58 30.68 33.54
N LEU A 495 6.98 30.28 32.33
CA LEU A 495 7.96 31.01 31.53
C LEU A 495 7.41 32.33 30.96
N ARG A 496 6.09 32.53 31.02
CA ARG A 496 5.41 33.75 30.56
C ARG A 496 4.23 34.07 31.46
N ASP A 497 4.17 35.31 31.94
CA ASP A 497 3.09 35.80 32.82
C ASP A 497 1.76 36.01 32.09
N ASP A 498 1.78 36.10 30.76
CA ASP A 498 0.60 36.33 29.92
C ASP A 498 -0.05 35.04 29.41
N VAL A 499 0.35 33.88 29.95
CA VAL A 499 -0.21 32.57 29.64
C VAL A 499 -0.90 31.99 30.88
N HIS A 500 -2.16 31.60 30.73
CA HIS A 500 -2.90 30.92 31.78
C HIS A 500 -3.24 29.49 31.37
N ALA A 501 -2.57 28.51 31.99
CA ALA A 501 -2.77 27.09 31.72
C ALA A 501 -3.01 26.31 33.04
N PRO A 502 -4.26 26.29 33.56
CA PRO A 502 -4.57 25.62 34.81
C PRO A 502 -4.45 24.10 34.66
N THR A 503 -4.08 23.42 35.74
CA THR A 503 -4.18 21.96 35.81
C THR A 503 -5.63 21.53 35.96
N VAL A 504 -5.96 20.30 35.57
CA VAL A 504 -7.30 19.71 35.81
C VAL A 504 -7.72 19.85 37.28
N LYS A 505 -6.79 19.71 38.22
CA LYS A 505 -7.04 19.86 39.65
C LYS A 505 -7.37 21.31 40.04
N GLU A 506 -6.64 22.28 39.50
CA GLU A 506 -6.89 23.70 39.75
C GLU A 506 -8.24 24.12 39.16
N ALA A 507 -8.52 23.77 37.91
CA ALA A 507 -9.80 24.04 37.25
C ALA A 507 -10.99 23.42 38.02
N ALA A 508 -10.87 22.15 38.45
CA ALA A 508 -11.89 21.49 39.26
C ALA A 508 -12.12 22.18 40.61
N LYS A 509 -11.06 22.68 41.26
CA LYS A 509 -11.16 23.43 42.53
C LYS A 509 -11.80 24.81 42.34
N ALA A 510 -11.56 25.45 41.20
CA ALA A 510 -12.16 26.72 40.83
C ALA A 510 -13.62 26.59 40.34
N GLY A 511 -14.12 25.35 40.15
CA GLY A 511 -15.45 25.11 39.57
C GLY A 511 -15.53 25.44 38.08
N GLU A 512 -14.39 25.44 37.40
CA GLU A 512 -14.28 25.73 35.98
C GLU A 512 -14.56 24.49 35.14
N GLU A 513 -15.37 24.67 34.09
CA GLU A 513 -15.59 23.63 33.09
C GLU A 513 -14.38 23.49 32.19
N ILE A 514 -13.97 22.25 31.89
CA ILE A 514 -12.88 21.94 30.98
C ILE A 514 -13.49 21.47 29.65
N GLU A 515 -13.27 22.21 28.56
CA GLU A 515 -13.68 21.77 27.22
C GLU A 515 -12.62 20.85 26.59
N TYR A 516 -11.35 21.26 26.65
CA TYR A 516 -10.22 20.49 26.12
C TYR A 516 -9.20 20.17 27.21
N LEU A 517 -8.73 18.93 27.22
CA LEU A 517 -7.42 18.63 27.77
C LEU A 517 -6.35 19.02 26.76
N PHE A 518 -5.51 20.01 27.09
CA PHE A 518 -4.29 20.25 26.33
C PHE A 518 -3.23 19.26 26.79
N TRP A 519 -2.97 18.23 25.97
CA TRP A 519 -1.84 17.34 26.14
C TRP A 519 -0.58 18.04 25.62
N VAL A 520 0.31 18.38 26.54
CA VAL A 520 1.52 19.14 26.23
C VAL A 520 2.60 18.23 25.63
N GLY A 521 2.69 17.01 26.15
CA GLY A 521 3.66 16.01 25.75
C GLY A 521 5.08 16.35 26.20
N SER A 522 5.99 15.37 26.06
CA SER A 522 7.36 15.55 26.54
C SER A 522 8.09 16.69 25.82
N MET A 523 7.84 16.91 24.53
CA MET A 523 8.44 18.03 23.78
C MET A 523 7.99 19.37 24.37
N GLY A 524 6.68 19.63 24.43
CA GLY A 524 6.17 20.91 24.92
C GLY A 524 6.51 21.19 26.38
N SER A 525 6.70 20.15 27.20
CA SER A 525 7.05 20.30 28.61
C SER A 525 8.53 20.55 28.87
N TYR A 526 9.43 19.91 28.11
CA TYR A 526 10.87 19.86 28.47
C TYR A 526 11.82 20.41 27.40
N ASP A 527 11.45 20.34 26.12
CA ASP A 527 12.32 20.84 25.05
C ASP A 527 12.14 22.35 24.91
N SER A 528 13.22 23.12 25.15
CA SER A 528 13.19 24.59 25.17
C SER A 528 12.64 25.21 23.87
N ARG A 529 12.90 24.59 22.72
CA ARG A 529 12.35 25.04 21.44
C ARG A 529 10.84 24.82 21.38
N SER A 530 10.38 23.66 21.84
CA SER A 530 8.96 23.26 21.79
C SER A 530 8.12 23.89 22.90
N GLN A 531 8.71 24.30 24.01
CA GLN A 531 8.05 25.10 25.04
C GLN A 531 7.49 26.41 24.46
N LYS A 532 8.20 27.04 23.51
CA LYS A 532 7.71 28.23 22.78
C LYS A 532 6.42 27.96 22.01
N ILE A 533 6.27 26.76 21.44
CA ILE A 533 5.06 26.32 20.74
C ILE A 533 3.91 26.14 21.74
N ALA A 534 4.17 25.46 22.85
CA ALA A 534 3.17 25.22 23.89
C ALA A 534 2.64 26.54 24.49
N LEU A 535 3.54 27.49 24.75
CA LEU A 535 3.21 28.84 25.22
C LEU A 535 2.39 29.63 24.18
N ALA A 536 2.84 29.68 22.93
CA ALA A 536 2.12 30.36 21.86
C ALA A 536 0.72 29.79 21.66
N PHE A 537 0.59 28.46 21.68
CA PHE A 537 -0.70 27.79 21.57
C PHE A 537 -1.60 28.06 22.77
N ALA A 538 -1.10 27.95 24.00
CA ALA A 538 -1.86 28.27 25.21
C ALA A 538 -2.35 29.73 25.21
N LYS A 539 -1.49 30.68 24.82
CA LYS A 539 -1.86 32.09 24.68
C LYS A 539 -2.98 32.30 23.66
N LEU A 540 -2.89 31.65 22.50
CA LEU A 540 -3.95 31.68 21.48
C LEU A 540 -5.27 31.08 22.01
N LEU A 541 -5.22 30.01 22.80
CA LEU A 541 -6.41 29.46 23.45
C LEU A 541 -7.01 30.42 24.47
N ASN A 542 -6.17 31.12 25.26
CA ASN A 542 -6.63 32.14 26.20
C ASN A 542 -7.33 33.30 25.48
N GLU A 543 -6.73 33.84 24.42
CA GLU A 543 -7.32 34.92 23.60
C GLU A 543 -8.64 34.50 22.95
N ALA A 544 -8.71 33.26 22.44
CA ALA A 544 -9.93 32.74 21.84
C ALA A 544 -11.03 32.43 22.87
N GLY A 545 -10.75 32.51 24.18
CA GLY A 545 -11.67 32.12 25.25
C GLY A 545 -11.98 30.62 25.28
N VAL A 546 -11.04 29.77 24.87
CA VAL A 546 -11.20 28.31 24.94
C VAL A 546 -10.94 27.85 26.36
N LYS A 547 -11.90 27.12 26.96
CA LYS A 547 -11.72 26.55 28.29
C LYS A 547 -10.88 25.27 28.20
N PHE A 548 -9.61 25.34 28.59
CA PHE A 548 -8.72 24.19 28.57
C PHE A 548 -8.02 23.99 29.92
N ALA A 549 -7.54 22.77 30.15
CA ALA A 549 -6.67 22.44 31.28
C ALA A 549 -5.56 21.49 30.84
N ILE A 550 -4.50 21.41 31.64
CA ILE A 550 -3.39 20.45 31.47
C ILE A 550 -3.43 19.38 32.57
N LEU A 551 -2.84 18.21 32.32
CA LEU A 551 -2.65 17.19 33.37
C LEU A 551 -1.57 17.60 34.39
N GLY A 552 -0.72 18.57 34.03
CA GLY A 552 0.39 19.02 34.86
C GLY A 552 1.41 17.91 35.11
N ASN A 553 1.94 17.87 36.33
CA ASN A 553 2.93 16.86 36.76
C ASN A 553 2.44 15.40 36.75
N LYS A 554 1.15 15.14 36.46
CA LYS A 554 0.63 13.78 36.26
C LYS A 554 0.80 13.24 34.84
N GLU A 555 1.04 14.12 33.87
CA GLU A 555 1.17 13.73 32.47
C GLU A 555 2.42 12.86 32.26
N LYS A 556 2.28 11.72 31.57
CA LYS A 556 3.40 10.84 31.21
C LYS A 556 3.75 10.98 29.72
N ASN A 557 4.61 10.11 29.21
CA ASN A 557 4.89 10.04 27.77
C ASN A 557 3.67 9.43 27.04
N SER A 558 3.45 9.79 25.77
CA SER A 558 2.36 9.24 24.94
C SER A 558 2.57 7.77 24.58
N GLY A 559 3.81 7.28 24.66
CA GLY A 559 4.17 5.92 24.28
C GLY A 559 4.47 5.74 22.78
N ASP A 560 4.39 6.79 21.93
CA ASP A 560 4.72 6.65 20.51
C ASP A 560 6.14 6.13 20.30
N THR A 561 7.14 6.74 20.95
CA THR A 561 8.55 6.32 20.81
C THR A 561 8.75 4.84 21.20
N PRO A 562 8.35 4.37 22.41
CA PRO A 562 8.40 2.93 22.74
C PRO A 562 7.76 2.04 21.69
N ARG A 563 6.57 2.42 21.21
CA ARG A 563 5.84 1.61 20.23
C ARG A 563 6.56 1.50 18.88
N ARG A 564 7.16 2.59 18.39
CA ARG A 564 7.91 2.57 17.10
C ARG A 564 9.28 1.90 17.20
N LEU A 565 9.86 1.83 18.38
CA LEU A 565 11.10 1.09 18.62
C LEU A 565 10.84 -0.40 18.86
N GLY A 566 9.58 -0.82 19.06
CA GLY A 566 9.20 -2.21 19.25
C GLY A 566 8.98 -2.60 20.72
N ASN A 567 9.10 -1.66 21.67
CA ASN A 567 8.77 -1.90 23.07
C ASN A 567 7.26 -1.74 23.30
N GLU A 568 6.49 -2.75 22.88
CA GLU A 568 5.03 -2.74 23.02
C GLU A 568 4.60 -2.83 24.50
N PHE A 569 5.39 -3.48 25.37
CA PHE A 569 5.07 -3.59 26.80
C PHE A 569 5.01 -2.21 27.47
N LEU A 570 6.08 -1.42 27.33
CA LEU A 570 6.13 -0.05 27.85
C LEU A 570 5.05 0.84 27.22
N PHE A 571 4.75 0.65 25.93
CA PHE A 571 3.66 1.37 25.28
C PHE A 571 2.29 1.07 25.93
N GLN A 572 1.96 -0.20 26.15
CA GLN A 572 0.67 -0.58 26.75
C GLN A 572 0.55 -0.10 28.20
N GLU A 573 1.63 -0.18 28.98
CA GLU A 573 1.65 0.37 30.33
C GLU A 573 1.38 1.88 30.35
N LEU A 574 2.02 2.63 29.46
CA LEU A 574 1.79 4.07 29.31
C LEU A 574 0.37 4.37 28.85
N ALA A 575 -0.14 3.62 27.85
CA ALA A 575 -1.48 3.81 27.32
C ALA A 575 -2.55 3.60 28.39
N THR A 576 -2.53 2.46 29.09
CA THR A 576 -3.49 2.16 30.16
C THR A 576 -3.43 3.19 31.29
N ASN A 577 -2.23 3.60 31.71
CA ASN A 577 -2.06 4.62 32.75
C ASN A 577 -2.60 5.99 32.33
N ASN A 578 -2.32 6.42 31.10
CA ASN A 578 -2.79 7.70 30.58
C ASN A 578 -4.31 7.71 30.42
N ILE A 579 -4.90 6.62 29.90
CA ILE A 579 -6.35 6.45 29.76
C ILE A 579 -7.02 6.55 31.14
N ALA A 580 -6.50 5.87 32.16
CA ALA A 580 -7.05 5.93 33.51
C ALA A 580 -7.03 7.36 34.10
N GLU A 581 -5.97 8.14 33.85
CA GLU A 581 -5.94 9.55 34.28
C GLU A 581 -6.89 10.43 33.45
N PHE A 582 -7.09 10.16 32.15
CA PHE A 582 -8.08 10.86 31.33
C PHE A 582 -9.51 10.62 31.82
N GLU A 583 -9.85 9.36 32.12
CA GLU A 583 -11.16 8.98 32.66
C GLU A 583 -11.42 9.63 34.01
N LYS A 584 -10.43 9.57 34.92
CA LYS A 584 -10.48 10.21 36.23
C LYS A 584 -10.66 11.72 36.14
N ALA A 585 -10.08 12.34 35.11
CA ALA A 585 -10.20 13.77 34.83
C ALA A 585 -11.49 14.13 34.06
N GLY A 586 -12.32 13.16 33.67
CA GLY A 586 -13.54 13.40 32.90
C GLY A 586 -13.30 13.93 31.49
N VAL A 587 -12.12 13.64 30.91
CA VAL A 587 -11.69 14.21 29.62
C VAL A 587 -12.50 13.62 28.47
N LYS A 588 -13.06 14.51 27.64
CA LYS A 588 -13.82 14.13 26.43
C LYS A 588 -13.18 14.60 25.14
N LYS A 589 -12.42 15.70 25.18
CA LYS A 589 -11.66 16.21 24.05
C LYS A 589 -10.21 16.39 24.45
N ILE A 590 -9.30 15.94 23.61
CA ILE A 590 -7.84 16.09 23.77
C ILE A 590 -7.33 16.92 22.59
N VAL A 591 -6.51 17.93 22.87
CA VAL A 591 -5.75 18.65 21.85
C VAL A 591 -4.26 18.55 22.15
N THR A 592 -3.44 18.42 21.12
CA THR A 592 -1.97 18.33 21.25
C THR A 592 -1.27 19.09 20.13
N ILE A 593 -0.07 19.62 20.43
CA ILE A 593 0.81 20.24 19.44
C ILE A 593 1.67 19.22 18.68
N ASP A 594 1.65 17.95 19.09
CA ASP A 594 2.49 16.90 18.54
C ASP A 594 1.69 15.90 17.70
N PRO A 595 1.93 15.81 16.38
CA PRO A 595 1.33 14.82 15.50
C PRO A 595 1.57 13.35 15.90
N HIS A 596 2.67 13.05 16.59
CA HIS A 596 2.96 11.69 17.05
C HIS A 596 1.98 11.28 18.14
N ALA A 597 1.88 12.08 19.21
CA ALA A 597 0.86 11.91 20.24
C ALA A 597 -0.57 11.94 19.66
N TYR A 598 -0.85 12.86 18.74
CA TYR A 598 -2.14 12.94 18.04
C TYR A 598 -2.52 11.62 17.37
N ASN A 599 -1.62 11.05 16.57
CA ASN A 599 -1.87 9.77 15.91
C ASN A 599 -2.06 8.64 16.92
N THR A 600 -1.22 8.60 17.96
CA THR A 600 -1.29 7.56 18.98
C THR A 600 -2.60 7.62 19.76
N PHE A 601 -3.07 8.79 20.16
CA PHE A 601 -4.35 8.92 20.85
C PHE A 601 -5.55 8.69 19.91
N LYS A 602 -5.50 9.20 18.68
CA LYS A 602 -6.64 9.14 17.76
C LYS A 602 -6.87 7.75 17.17
N ASN A 603 -5.80 7.02 16.87
CA ASN A 603 -5.89 5.78 16.08
C ASN A 603 -5.48 4.53 16.87
N GLU A 604 -4.66 4.67 17.92
CA GLU A 604 -4.03 3.53 18.59
C GLU A 604 -4.50 3.30 20.03
N TYR A 605 -4.71 4.35 20.83
CA TYR A 605 -5.31 4.25 22.17
C TYR A 605 -6.76 3.72 22.18
N PRO A 606 -7.59 3.87 21.12
CA PRO A 606 -8.91 3.25 21.10
C PRO A 606 -8.87 1.72 21.19
N ASP A 607 -7.77 1.08 20.77
CA ASP A 607 -7.58 -0.37 20.95
C ASP A 607 -7.42 -0.77 22.42
N PHE A 608 -7.21 0.20 23.31
CA PHE A 608 -7.04 0.05 24.76
C PHE A 608 -8.16 0.73 25.55
N GLY A 609 -9.26 1.13 24.89
CA GLY A 609 -10.45 1.65 25.55
C GLY A 609 -10.57 3.17 25.63
N LEU A 610 -9.69 3.95 24.99
CA LEU A 610 -9.85 5.41 24.97
C LEU A 610 -11.09 5.83 24.17
N GLU A 611 -12.00 6.53 24.85
CA GLU A 611 -13.14 7.22 24.24
C GLU A 611 -13.01 8.74 24.38
N ALA A 612 -12.31 9.38 23.44
CA ALA A 612 -12.15 10.83 23.38
C ALA A 612 -12.03 11.33 21.94
N GLU A 613 -12.50 12.55 21.68
CA GLU A 613 -12.21 13.25 20.44
C GLU A 613 -10.80 13.84 20.50
N VAL A 614 -9.96 13.53 19.52
CA VAL A 614 -8.55 13.97 19.49
C VAL A 614 -8.32 14.93 18.35
N TYR A 615 -7.76 16.09 18.67
CA TYR A 615 -7.47 17.20 17.76
C TYR A 615 -5.97 17.50 17.72
N HIS A 616 -5.46 17.80 16.54
CA HIS A 616 -4.17 18.46 16.42
C HIS A 616 -4.36 19.97 16.58
N HIS A 617 -3.38 20.70 17.14
CA HIS A 617 -3.51 22.13 17.38
C HIS A 617 -3.81 22.92 16.11
N THR A 618 -3.26 22.51 14.95
CA THR A 618 -3.58 23.18 13.67
C THR A 618 -5.03 23.00 13.22
N GLU A 619 -5.69 21.89 13.56
CA GLU A 619 -7.12 21.70 13.26
C GLU A 619 -7.96 22.66 14.11
N LEU A 620 -7.65 22.78 15.40
CA LEU A 620 -8.36 23.67 16.31
C LEU A 620 -8.12 25.15 15.98
N LEU A 621 -6.87 25.55 15.74
CA LEU A 621 -6.54 26.93 15.38
C LEU A 621 -7.19 27.36 14.06
N ALA A 622 -7.20 26.50 13.05
CA ALA A 622 -7.89 26.80 11.79
C ALA A 622 -9.39 27.03 12.01
N LYS A 623 -10.03 26.22 12.87
CA LYS A 623 -11.43 26.38 13.25
C LYS A 623 -11.67 27.69 14.02
N LEU A 624 -10.81 28.05 14.97
CA LEU A 624 -10.95 29.28 15.76
C LEU A 624 -10.80 30.55 14.91
N ILE A 625 -9.97 30.51 13.85
CA ILE A 625 -9.88 31.59 12.86
C ILE A 625 -11.17 31.67 12.05
N GLU A 626 -11.70 30.54 11.59
CA GLU A 626 -12.95 30.49 10.81
C GLU A 626 -14.16 30.97 11.63
N GLU A 627 -14.18 30.72 12.93
CA GLU A 627 -15.18 31.22 13.88
C GLU A 627 -14.99 32.71 14.24
N GLY A 628 -13.91 33.36 13.78
CA GLY A 628 -13.58 34.75 14.12
C GLY A 628 -13.13 34.97 15.57
N ARG A 629 -12.86 33.88 16.32
CA ARG A 629 -12.36 33.93 17.70
C ARG A 629 -10.87 34.24 17.77
N LEU A 630 -10.13 33.97 16.70
CA LEU A 630 -8.76 34.40 16.50
C LEU A 630 -8.70 35.25 15.24
N VAL A 631 -8.24 36.49 15.38
CA VAL A 631 -8.15 37.46 14.26
C VAL A 631 -6.68 37.83 14.05
N PRO A 632 -6.02 37.26 13.02
CA PRO A 632 -4.68 37.67 12.62
C PRO A 632 -4.73 39.11 12.07
N LYS A 633 -4.23 40.08 12.85
CA LYS A 633 -4.37 41.52 12.55
C LYS A 633 -3.05 42.20 12.20
N TYR A 634 -1.93 41.68 12.69
CA TYR A 634 -0.60 42.21 12.43
C TYR A 634 0.08 41.43 11.29
N PRO A 635 0.70 42.14 10.34
CA PRO A 635 1.36 41.46 9.22
C PRO A 635 2.63 40.74 9.67
N VAL A 636 2.83 39.53 9.14
CA VAL A 636 4.08 38.76 9.22
C VAL A 636 4.65 38.73 7.81
N ASN A 637 5.50 39.71 7.49
CA ASN A 637 6.06 39.93 6.14
C ASN A 637 7.17 38.91 5.81
N GLU A 638 6.82 37.64 5.85
CA GLU A 638 7.75 36.52 5.70
C GLU A 638 7.36 35.64 4.51
N ARG A 639 8.39 35.10 3.87
CA ARG A 639 8.24 34.11 2.81
C ARG A 639 8.40 32.71 3.39
N ILE A 640 7.26 32.05 3.59
CA ILE A 640 7.17 30.80 4.35
C ILE A 640 7.06 29.60 3.41
N THR A 641 7.85 28.56 3.67
CA THR A 641 7.58 27.21 3.16
C THR A 641 7.12 26.29 4.28
N PHE A 642 6.13 25.44 4.01
CA PHE A 642 5.59 24.52 5.03
C PHE A 642 6.10 23.08 4.86
N HIS A 643 6.58 22.48 5.95
CA HIS A 643 6.96 21.08 6.05
C HIS A 643 5.80 20.22 6.55
N ASP A 644 5.25 19.39 5.67
CA ASP A 644 4.24 18.38 6.00
C ASP A 644 4.80 17.24 6.87
N SER A 645 4.40 17.23 8.15
CA SER A 645 4.69 16.11 9.06
C SER A 645 4.08 14.81 8.56
N CYS A 646 4.81 13.70 8.66
CA CYS A 646 4.30 12.40 8.21
C CYS A 646 3.12 11.92 9.05
N TYR A 647 3.14 12.14 10.37
CA TYR A 647 2.07 11.73 11.29
C TYR A 647 0.83 12.61 11.18
N LEU A 648 0.96 13.87 10.78
CA LEU A 648 -0.18 14.74 10.53
C LEU A 648 -0.79 14.46 9.15
N GLY A 649 0.07 14.38 8.13
CA GLY A 649 -0.31 14.15 6.74
C GLY A 649 -0.59 12.69 6.42
N ARG A 650 0.42 11.86 6.18
CA ARG A 650 0.22 10.49 5.65
C ARG A 650 -0.52 9.54 6.59
N TYR A 651 -0.50 9.80 7.90
CA TYR A 651 -1.25 8.99 8.87
C TYR A 651 -2.68 9.48 9.07
N ASN A 652 -2.96 10.79 8.96
CA ASN A 652 -4.25 11.37 9.35
C ASN A 652 -4.95 12.24 8.28
N ASP A 653 -4.35 12.39 7.10
CA ASP A 653 -4.76 13.25 5.97
C ASP A 653 -4.97 14.74 6.31
N VAL A 654 -4.30 15.24 7.33
CA VAL A 654 -4.37 16.66 7.70
C VAL A 654 -3.27 17.43 6.96
N TYR A 655 -3.63 17.99 5.79
CA TYR A 655 -2.72 18.83 4.98
C TYR A 655 -3.17 20.29 4.87
N ASP A 656 -4.48 20.55 4.92
CA ASP A 656 -5.02 21.87 4.62
C ASP A 656 -5.08 22.80 5.83
N ALA A 657 -5.33 22.28 7.03
CA ALA A 657 -5.46 23.09 8.24
C ALA A 657 -4.24 24.00 8.51
N PRO A 658 -2.98 23.50 8.43
CA PRO A 658 -1.80 24.37 8.59
C PRO A 658 -1.74 25.49 7.54
N ARG A 659 -2.09 25.17 6.28
CA ARG A 659 -2.05 26.13 5.16
C ARG A 659 -3.15 27.18 5.27
N LYS A 660 -4.34 26.81 5.78
CA LYS A 660 -5.42 27.76 6.06
C LYS A 660 -4.99 28.80 7.08
N ILE A 661 -4.32 28.37 8.15
CA ILE A 661 -3.79 29.29 9.17
C ILE A 661 -2.76 30.25 8.54
N LEU A 662 -1.75 29.70 7.85
CA LEU A 662 -0.69 30.52 7.25
C LEU A 662 -1.22 31.55 6.25
N ARG A 663 -2.23 31.20 5.45
CA ARG A 663 -2.87 32.12 4.49
C ARG A 663 -3.75 33.19 5.13
N ALA A 664 -4.22 32.96 6.35
CA ALA A 664 -5.02 33.94 7.08
C ALA A 664 -4.16 35.07 7.68
N ILE A 665 -2.84 34.87 7.77
CA ILE A 665 -1.90 35.85 8.32
C ILE A 665 -1.57 36.90 7.23
N PRO A 666 -1.83 38.20 7.48
CA PRO A 666 -1.46 39.26 6.55
C PRO A 666 0.06 39.29 6.30
N GLY A 667 0.49 39.62 5.08
CA GLY A 667 1.92 39.75 4.74
C GLY A 667 2.65 38.43 4.43
N VAL A 668 2.05 37.27 4.69
CA VAL A 668 2.69 35.97 4.42
C VAL A 668 2.68 35.63 2.94
N GLU A 669 3.86 35.35 2.38
CA GLU A 669 4.02 34.70 1.08
C GLU A 669 4.25 33.19 1.28
N LEU A 670 3.20 32.39 1.11
CA LEU A 670 3.31 30.93 1.22
C LEU A 670 3.79 30.29 -0.09
N VAL A 671 4.96 29.66 -0.06
CA VAL A 671 5.51 28.85 -1.15
C VAL A 671 5.53 27.37 -0.80
N GLU A 672 5.37 26.49 -1.79
CA GLU A 672 5.46 25.04 -1.62
C GLU A 672 6.77 24.49 -2.20
N MET A 673 7.44 23.61 -1.44
CA MET A 673 8.50 22.75 -1.97
C MET A 673 7.96 21.84 -3.09
N GLU A 674 8.83 21.39 -4.01
CA GLU A 674 8.45 20.44 -5.07
C GLU A 674 7.80 19.16 -4.50
N ARG A 675 8.39 18.66 -3.41
CA ARG A 675 7.88 17.54 -2.60
C ARG A 675 7.14 18.08 -1.38
N ASN A 676 5.83 18.27 -1.56
CA ASN A 676 4.88 18.68 -0.53
C ASN A 676 3.73 17.65 -0.38
N ARG A 677 2.90 17.87 0.64
CA ARG A 677 1.75 17.03 1.01
C ARG A 677 2.13 15.55 1.12
N GLU A 678 1.37 14.65 0.51
CA GLU A 678 1.61 13.22 0.57
C GLU A 678 2.97 12.81 -0.05
N ARG A 679 3.52 13.63 -0.96
CA ARG A 679 4.84 13.42 -1.59
C ARG A 679 6.02 13.97 -0.78
N GLY A 680 5.75 14.65 0.34
CA GLY A 680 6.76 15.28 1.19
C GLY A 680 7.79 14.30 1.74
N MET A 681 9.07 14.68 1.74
CA MET A 681 10.13 13.90 2.37
C MET A 681 10.12 14.09 3.89
N CYS A 682 10.35 13.00 4.63
CA CYS A 682 10.40 13.00 6.10
C CYS A 682 11.50 13.94 6.63
N CYS A 683 11.32 14.48 7.84
CA CYS A 683 12.35 15.24 8.55
C CYS A 683 13.49 14.36 9.10
N GLY A 684 13.24 13.06 9.33
CA GLY A 684 14.23 12.10 9.87
C GLY A 684 13.93 11.58 11.26
N ALA A 685 13.21 12.33 12.11
CA ALA A 685 13.02 12.00 13.54
C ALA A 685 12.11 10.79 13.84
N GLY A 686 11.17 10.46 12.93
CA GLY A 686 10.18 9.40 13.16
C GLY A 686 10.82 8.02 13.36
N GLY A 687 10.04 7.04 13.84
CA GLY A 687 10.54 5.68 14.01
C GLY A 687 11.55 5.49 15.15
N GLY A 688 11.66 6.47 16.05
CA GLY A 688 12.64 6.47 17.15
C GLY A 688 14.01 7.07 16.79
N LEU A 689 14.22 7.51 15.54
CA LEU A 689 15.51 8.06 15.11
C LEU A 689 15.84 9.42 15.73
N MET A 690 14.87 10.14 16.31
CA MET A 690 15.14 11.33 17.13
C MET A 690 16.12 11.06 18.29
N TRP A 691 16.20 9.81 18.74
CA TRP A 691 16.97 9.39 19.92
C TRP A 691 18.22 8.59 19.57
N MET A 692 18.54 8.46 18.28
CA MET A 692 19.67 7.68 17.79
C MET A 692 20.52 8.55 16.86
N GLU A 693 21.84 8.46 16.98
CA GLU A 693 22.71 9.17 16.06
C GLU A 693 22.71 8.51 14.67
N GLU A 694 22.66 9.32 13.61
CA GLU A 694 22.76 8.84 12.24
C GLU A 694 24.24 8.71 11.85
N THR A 695 24.75 7.48 11.77
CA THR A 695 26.17 7.22 11.45
C THR A 695 26.42 6.88 9.98
N THR A 696 25.37 6.63 9.19
CA THR A 696 25.49 6.19 7.79
C THR A 696 24.77 7.11 6.81
N GLY A 697 25.42 7.31 5.65
CA GLY A 697 24.92 8.21 4.60
C GLY A 697 24.82 9.67 5.04
N ASN A 698 24.00 10.45 4.32
CA ASN A 698 23.68 11.82 4.69
C ASN A 698 22.52 11.84 5.71
N ARG A 699 22.52 12.84 6.61
CA ARG A 699 21.42 13.03 7.57
C ARG A 699 20.14 13.43 6.83
N ILE A 700 19.01 12.81 7.17
CA ILE A 700 17.74 13.02 6.46
C ILE A 700 17.25 14.46 6.61
N ASN A 701 17.44 15.05 7.78
CA ASN A 701 17.04 16.42 8.07
C ASN A 701 17.77 17.45 7.21
N VAL A 702 19.07 17.25 6.95
CA VAL A 702 19.89 18.12 6.10
C VAL A 702 19.37 18.07 4.66
N ALA A 703 19.17 16.88 4.10
CA ALA A 703 18.63 16.70 2.75
C ALA A 703 17.20 17.28 2.61
N ARG A 704 16.37 17.18 3.66
CA ARG A 704 15.05 17.81 3.66
C ARG A 704 15.14 19.34 3.74
N THR A 705 16.09 19.86 4.50
CA THR A 705 16.32 21.31 4.62
C THR A 705 16.79 21.89 3.30
N GLU A 706 17.66 21.21 2.55
CA GLU A 706 18.04 21.63 1.19
C GLU A 706 16.83 21.77 0.25
N GLN A 707 15.87 20.83 0.32
CA GLN A 707 14.63 20.94 -0.45
C GLN A 707 13.79 22.15 -0.05
N ALA A 708 13.80 22.51 1.23
CA ALA A 708 13.14 23.72 1.72
C ALA A 708 13.85 24.98 1.25
N LEU A 709 15.19 25.01 1.30
CA LEU A 709 16.00 26.14 0.87
C LEU A 709 15.92 26.39 -0.65
N ALA A 710 15.67 25.35 -1.45
CA ALA A 710 15.53 25.47 -2.91
C ALA A 710 14.41 26.42 -3.35
N VAL A 711 13.44 26.71 -2.48
CA VAL A 711 12.40 27.69 -2.79
C VAL A 711 12.75 29.10 -2.28
N ASN A 712 13.89 29.35 -1.64
CA ASN A 712 14.31 30.62 -1.02
C ASN A 712 13.37 31.15 0.09
N PRO A 713 13.04 30.36 1.13
CA PRO A 713 12.22 30.82 2.24
C PRO A 713 13.02 31.72 3.21
N THR A 714 12.35 32.65 3.88
CA THR A 714 12.85 33.29 5.11
C THR A 714 12.43 32.51 6.35
N VAL A 715 11.36 31.70 6.24
CA VAL A 715 10.88 30.83 7.32
C VAL A 715 10.55 29.44 6.78
N ILE A 716 11.05 28.41 7.47
CA ILE A 716 10.59 27.03 7.31
C ILE A 716 9.62 26.71 8.44
N SER A 717 8.34 26.55 8.10
CA SER A 717 7.30 26.26 9.07
C SER A 717 6.95 24.77 9.16
N SER A 718 6.57 24.29 10.35
CA SER A 718 5.99 22.95 10.53
C SER A 718 4.88 22.98 11.57
N GLY A 719 4.09 21.91 11.63
CA GLY A 719 3.11 21.69 12.70
C GLY A 719 3.51 20.48 13.55
N CYS A 720 4.81 20.30 13.80
CA CYS A 720 5.33 19.12 14.48
C CYS A 720 6.63 19.47 15.23
N PRO A 721 6.66 19.34 16.56
CA PRO A 721 7.83 19.63 17.37
C PRO A 721 9.08 18.86 16.91
N TYR A 722 8.95 17.56 16.64
CA TYR A 722 10.07 16.74 16.15
C TYR A 722 10.60 17.26 14.81
N CYS A 723 9.71 17.58 13.86
CA CYS A 723 10.13 18.11 12.56
C CYS A 723 10.84 19.45 12.72
N LEU A 724 10.37 20.29 13.64
CA LEU A 724 10.94 21.61 13.88
C LEU A 724 12.35 21.53 14.46
N THR A 725 12.60 20.63 15.43
CA THR A 725 13.96 20.36 15.92
C THR A 725 14.86 19.90 14.77
N MET A 726 14.43 18.90 13.99
CA MET A 726 15.24 18.38 12.88
C MET A 726 15.56 19.44 11.82
N LEU A 727 14.58 20.28 11.46
CA LEU A 727 14.78 21.35 10.48
C LEU A 727 15.67 22.46 11.03
N SER A 728 15.58 22.76 12.33
CA SER A 728 16.47 23.74 12.99
C SER A 728 17.91 23.25 13.01
N ASP A 729 18.14 21.97 13.26
CA ASP A 729 19.46 21.36 13.14
C ASP A 729 19.93 21.34 11.69
N GLY A 730 19.01 21.16 10.75
CA GLY A 730 19.29 21.22 9.32
C GLY A 730 19.69 22.62 8.84
N THR A 731 19.08 23.69 9.35
CA THR A 731 19.46 25.07 9.02
C THR A 731 20.83 25.42 9.60
N LYS A 732 21.12 24.99 10.84
CA LYS A 732 22.45 25.11 11.45
C LYS A 732 23.53 24.38 10.66
N ALA A 733 23.25 23.14 10.26
CA ALA A 733 24.16 22.36 9.41
C ALA A 733 24.38 22.96 8.01
N LYS A 734 23.53 23.92 7.60
CA LYS A 734 23.65 24.68 6.35
C LYS A 734 24.12 26.11 6.55
N GLU A 735 24.42 26.51 7.79
CA GLU A 735 24.92 27.85 8.13
C GLU A 735 23.97 28.94 7.61
N VAL A 736 22.66 28.74 7.81
CA VAL A 736 21.61 29.67 7.36
C VAL A 736 20.64 30.08 8.48
N GLU A 737 20.86 29.64 9.71
CA GLU A 737 20.02 29.89 10.87
C GLU A 737 19.81 31.38 11.18
N ASP A 738 20.75 32.25 10.80
CA ASP A 738 20.65 33.71 11.00
C ASP A 738 19.74 34.40 9.99
N ARG A 739 19.35 33.71 8.90
CA ARG A 739 18.55 34.26 7.80
C ARG A 739 17.31 33.44 7.46
N VAL A 740 17.27 32.17 7.84
CA VAL A 740 16.13 31.26 7.63
C VAL A 740 15.71 30.69 8.98
N PHE A 741 14.62 31.22 9.51
CA PHE A 741 14.10 30.83 10.80
C PHE A 741 13.20 29.60 10.71
N THR A 742 13.10 28.85 11.80
CA THR A 742 12.17 27.73 11.93
C THR A 742 11.07 28.10 12.90
N TYR A 743 9.80 28.01 12.47
CA TYR A 743 8.65 28.33 13.33
C TYR A 743 7.51 27.31 13.22
N ASP A 744 6.86 27.01 14.34
CA ASP A 744 5.57 26.36 14.30
C ASP A 744 4.50 27.32 13.76
N VAL A 745 3.47 26.75 13.13
CA VAL A 745 2.31 27.52 12.63
C VAL A 745 1.62 28.31 13.76
N ALA A 746 1.59 27.78 14.98
CA ALA A 746 1.05 28.47 16.15
C ALA A 746 1.85 29.72 16.54
N GLU A 747 3.18 29.66 16.45
CA GLU A 747 4.04 30.81 16.76
C GLU A 747 3.83 31.94 15.74
N LEU A 748 3.74 31.61 14.45
CA LEU A 748 3.45 32.57 13.39
C LEU A 748 2.06 33.19 13.55
N LEU A 749 1.06 32.38 13.90
CA LEU A 749 -0.28 32.87 14.18
C LEU A 749 -0.30 33.79 15.41
N ALA A 750 0.39 33.43 16.48
CA ALA A 750 0.51 34.26 17.67
C ALA A 750 1.15 35.62 17.36
N LYS A 751 2.25 35.67 16.59
CA LYS A 751 2.84 36.93 16.11
C LYS A 751 1.82 37.81 15.38
N SER A 752 0.96 37.23 14.57
CA SER A 752 -0.06 37.99 13.83
C SER A 752 -1.26 38.42 14.69
N VAL A 753 -1.61 37.66 15.72
CA VAL A 753 -2.72 38.01 16.63
C VAL A 753 -2.29 39.07 17.65
N PHE A 754 -1.09 38.96 18.22
CA PHE A 754 -0.63 39.81 19.32
C PHE A 754 0.35 40.92 18.90
N GLY A 755 1.01 40.77 17.75
CA GLY A 755 2.07 41.66 17.27
C GLY A 755 3.44 41.07 17.60
N GLU A 756 4.51 41.69 17.09
CA GLU A 756 5.86 41.33 17.55
C GLU A 756 6.04 41.79 19.00
N GLU A 757 6.22 40.83 19.90
CA GLU A 757 6.69 41.10 21.25
C GLU A 757 8.15 41.54 21.13
N LYS A 758 8.45 42.76 21.60
CA LYS A 758 9.83 43.16 21.84
C LYS A 758 10.38 42.21 22.89
N GLU A 759 11.28 41.31 22.51
CA GLU A 759 12.07 40.56 23.49
C GLU A 759 12.83 41.59 24.33
N GLU A 760 12.38 41.83 25.56
CA GLU A 760 13.23 42.45 26.57
C GLU A 760 14.39 41.49 26.77
N VAL A 761 15.53 41.84 26.18
CA VAL A 761 16.81 41.18 26.39
C VAL A 761 17.12 41.29 27.88
N ALA A 762 16.80 40.25 28.64
CA ALA A 762 17.25 40.12 30.02
C ALA A 762 18.78 39.99 29.99
N SER A 763 19.45 41.05 30.43
CA SER A 763 20.90 41.18 30.60
C SER A 763 21.46 40.23 31.65
#